data_AF-A0A8B2VM47-F1
#
_entry.id   AF-A0A8B2VM47-F1
#
_cell.length_a   1.000
_cell.length_b   1.000
_cell.length_c   1.000
_cell.angle_alpha   90.00
_cell.angle_beta   90.00
_cell.angle_gamma   90.00
#
_symmetry.space_group_name_H-M   'P 1'
#
loop_
_entity.id
_entity.type
_entity.pdbx_description
1 polymer ?
#
loop_
_entity_poly.entity_id
_entity_poly.type
_entity_poly.pdbx_seq_one_letter_code
_entity_poly.pdbx_strand_id
1 'polypeptide(L)'
;MKRLRSCALPILLTTLALAGCGSGGQTKGGGGGEANLKLPPLNEHVGNVSGTALLWIGLVICLFGLGFGLVTYAKLQKLPVHEAMHEVSELIYETCKTYLKQQAKFLMLLWAFIAAVIVVYFLLLEHMGAKVLIILLFSLVGMAGSFGVAWYGIRVNTFANSRTAHASLRGSPWETFDIPMRSGMSIGMVLISVELTLMLFIMLVLPGDLAGPCFIGFAIGESLGAACLRIAGGIFTKIADVGADLMKIAFHIKEDDARNPGVIADCTGDNAGDSVGPSADGFETYGVTGVALITFVLGAVPDQTEQVQLLVWIFVVRVVMLIASFVSYLINNAVAKARYGTVSEMDFEKPLSSLVWITSVMSILLTVLTTRWMLGSMGDGTMWWKLSIIISCGTLAGALIPELVKAFTSTNSRHVREVVTSAREGGASLDILSGLVAGNFSGFWLGIIIVALMGASFLVSGAGSGLGDMGAMSEVKWAVFAFGLVAFGFLGMGAVTIAVDSYGPVTDNAQSVYELSTIEDIPNVSNELKKHYGFAPRWDIAKHILEAQDGAGNTFKATAKPVLIGTAVVGATTMIFSIIMMLTEGLSNAAEVNKLGLAHAPFLLGLITGGAVIYWFSGASMQAVTTGAYRAVEFIKNNMQLDQNATKASSKDSKKVVQICTEYAQKGMLNIFLGVFFAALGFAFVDPYFFIGYLISIAIFGLYQAIFMANAGGAWDNAKKIVEVDLDAKGTELHDASVVGDTVGDPFKDTSSVALNPVIKFTTLFGLLAVELAVSIGAGLLTYILAAVFILVACVFVYRSFYGMRIDSTKDPDEFGVVAKEAGSGS
;
A
#
# COMPACT_ATOMS: atom_id res chain seq x y z
N MET A 1 10.44 -26.16 4.02
CA MET A 1 9.30 -27.11 3.87
C MET A 1 9.17 -28.14 5.01
N LYS A 2 10.19 -28.92 5.40
CA LYS A 2 10.06 -29.91 6.51
C LYS A 2 9.71 -29.29 7.89
N ARG A 3 10.25 -28.11 8.24
CA ARG A 3 9.88 -27.37 9.48
C ARG A 3 8.57 -26.56 9.39
N LEU A 4 8.01 -26.37 8.20
CA LEU A 4 6.69 -25.72 8.04
C LEU A 4 5.53 -26.70 8.27
N ARG A 5 5.73 -27.98 7.91
CA ARG A 5 4.74 -29.05 8.15
C ARG A 5 4.46 -29.26 9.65
N SER A 6 5.43 -29.01 10.52
CA SER A 6 5.25 -29.15 11.98
C SER A 6 4.40 -28.05 12.61
N CYS A 7 4.22 -26.89 11.96
CA CYS A 7 3.31 -25.84 12.42
C CYS A 7 1.89 -25.98 11.84
N ALA A 8 1.74 -26.57 10.65
CA ALA A 8 0.44 -26.78 10.02
C ALA A 8 -0.40 -27.86 10.72
N LEU A 9 0.24 -28.90 11.28
CA LEU A 9 -0.46 -30.04 11.88
C LEU A 9 -1.26 -29.70 13.15
N PRO A 10 -0.74 -28.92 14.13
CA PRO A 10 -1.52 -28.50 15.30
C PRO A 10 -2.68 -27.57 14.93
N ILE A 11 -2.51 -26.74 13.89
CA ILE A 11 -3.52 -25.78 13.41
C ILE A 11 -4.65 -26.48 12.64
N LEU A 12 -4.30 -27.51 11.85
CA LEU A 12 -5.29 -28.39 11.22
C LEU A 12 -6.06 -29.18 12.28
N LEU A 13 -5.41 -29.58 13.37
CA LEU A 13 -6.03 -30.28 14.49
C LEU A 13 -6.96 -29.37 15.32
N THR A 14 -6.62 -28.10 15.55
CA THR A 14 -7.55 -27.15 16.21
C THR A 14 -8.73 -26.78 15.31
N THR A 15 -8.53 -26.63 14.00
CA THR A 15 -9.65 -26.42 13.03
C THR A 15 -10.54 -27.67 12.88
N LEU A 16 -9.98 -28.88 12.96
CA LEU A 16 -10.75 -30.12 13.02
C LEU A 16 -11.45 -30.30 14.38
N ALA A 17 -10.89 -29.81 15.48
CA ALA A 17 -11.53 -29.82 16.79
C ALA A 17 -12.74 -28.86 16.85
N LEU A 18 -12.69 -27.74 16.13
CA LEU A 18 -13.84 -26.84 15.93
C LEU A 18 -14.99 -27.53 15.17
N ALA A 19 -14.68 -28.41 14.21
CA ALA A 19 -15.67 -29.16 13.46
C ALA A 19 -16.31 -30.31 14.27
N GLY A 20 -15.60 -30.86 15.26
CA GLY A 20 -16.05 -32.02 16.04
C GLY A 20 -17.03 -31.72 17.18
N CYS A 21 -17.17 -30.45 17.60
CA CYS A 21 -17.94 -30.07 18.79
C CYS A 21 -19.22 -29.26 18.49
N GLY A 22 -19.51 -28.95 17.22
CA GLY A 22 -20.63 -28.13 16.78
C GLY A 22 -22.01 -28.81 16.73
N SER A 23 -22.23 -29.93 17.43
CA SER A 23 -23.53 -30.61 17.45
C SER A 23 -24.29 -30.31 18.75
N GLY A 24 -24.86 -29.11 18.88
CA GLY A 24 -25.65 -28.80 20.09
C GLY A 24 -26.12 -27.38 20.27
N GLY A 25 -26.71 -26.75 19.24
CA GLY A 25 -27.39 -25.47 19.42
C GLY A 25 -28.18 -25.06 18.19
N GLN A 26 -29.50 -25.26 18.19
CA GLN A 26 -30.38 -24.54 17.27
C GLN A 26 -30.47 -23.08 17.73
N THR A 27 -29.76 -22.17 17.07
CA THR A 27 -30.01 -20.73 17.18
C THR A 27 -30.89 -20.27 16.03
N LYS A 28 -32.12 -19.85 16.39
CA LYS A 28 -32.96 -19.00 15.55
C LYS A 28 -32.37 -17.59 15.60
N GLY A 29 -31.73 -17.17 14.52
CA GLY A 29 -31.32 -15.79 14.29
C GLY A 29 -30.66 -15.72 12.92
N GLY A 30 -31.37 -15.18 11.92
CA GLY A 30 -30.73 -14.86 10.64
C GLY A 30 -29.71 -13.74 10.90
N GLY A 31 -28.45 -14.10 11.09
CA GLY A 31 -27.38 -13.16 11.36
C GLY A 31 -27.21 -12.20 10.18
N GLY A 32 -27.27 -10.91 10.46
CA GLY A 32 -27.04 -9.82 9.50
C GLY A 32 -25.57 -9.67 9.12
N GLY A 33 -24.98 -10.73 8.54
CA GLY A 33 -23.63 -10.69 7.98
C GLY A 33 -23.63 -10.31 6.49
N GLU A 34 -22.50 -9.81 5.99
CA GLU A 34 -22.34 -9.35 4.60
C GLU A 34 -22.66 -10.44 3.56
N ALA A 35 -22.57 -11.72 3.97
CA ALA A 35 -22.81 -12.89 3.11
C ALA A 35 -24.30 -13.07 2.78
N ASN A 36 -25.16 -12.40 3.55
CA ASN A 36 -26.60 -12.39 3.37
C ASN A 36 -27.08 -11.13 2.64
N LEU A 37 -26.17 -10.22 2.22
CA LEU A 37 -26.53 -9.05 1.42
C LEU A 37 -27.15 -9.47 0.09
N LYS A 38 -28.32 -8.90 -0.20
CA LYS A 38 -29.03 -9.07 -1.46
C LYS A 38 -29.04 -7.75 -2.17
N LEU A 39 -28.46 -7.70 -3.38
CA LEU A 39 -28.54 -6.50 -4.20
C LEU A 39 -29.98 -6.30 -4.68
N PRO A 40 -30.54 -5.09 -4.55
CA PRO A 40 -31.80 -4.74 -5.17
C PRO A 40 -31.66 -4.74 -6.71
N PRO A 41 -32.77 -4.90 -7.46
CA PRO A 41 -32.72 -4.77 -8.91
C PRO A 41 -32.30 -3.35 -9.30
N LEU A 42 -31.20 -3.23 -10.04
CA LEU A 42 -30.55 -1.96 -10.37
C LEU A 42 -31.17 -1.25 -11.58
N ASN A 43 -32.38 -1.65 -12.01
CA ASN A 43 -33.03 -1.16 -13.22
C ASN A 43 -33.80 0.15 -13.00
N GLU A 44 -33.98 0.57 -11.75
CA GLU A 44 -34.62 1.84 -11.41
C GLU A 44 -33.93 3.02 -12.07
N HIS A 45 -34.70 4.10 -12.29
CA HIS A 45 -34.21 5.29 -12.96
C HIS A 45 -33.45 6.17 -11.97
N VAL A 46 -32.24 6.57 -12.35
CA VAL A 46 -31.45 7.58 -11.65
C VAL A 46 -31.36 8.80 -12.57
N GLY A 47 -32.09 9.86 -12.22
CA GLY A 47 -32.42 10.93 -13.16
C GLY A 47 -33.34 10.42 -14.29
N ASN A 48 -32.91 10.58 -15.54
CA ASN A 48 -33.70 10.20 -16.72
C ASN A 48 -33.24 8.87 -17.37
N VAL A 49 -32.29 8.15 -16.76
CA VAL A 49 -31.66 6.96 -17.34
C VAL A 49 -31.77 5.80 -16.35
N SER A 50 -31.97 4.58 -16.85
CA SER A 50 -31.93 3.37 -16.02
C SER A 50 -30.53 3.18 -15.40
N GLY A 51 -30.48 2.88 -14.10
CA GLY A 51 -29.22 2.66 -13.38
C GLY A 51 -28.37 1.55 -14.00
N THR A 52 -29.00 0.47 -14.45
CA THR A 52 -28.32 -0.64 -15.14
C THR A 52 -27.62 -0.17 -16.42
N ALA A 53 -28.24 0.72 -17.20
CA ALA A 53 -27.63 1.26 -18.40
C ALA A 53 -26.40 2.12 -18.07
N LEU A 54 -26.46 2.93 -17.02
CA LEU A 54 -25.32 3.73 -16.55
C LEU A 54 -24.15 2.86 -16.10
N LEU A 55 -24.42 1.77 -15.39
CA LEU A 55 -23.39 0.84 -14.93
C LEU A 55 -22.76 0.07 -16.11
N TRP A 56 -23.52 -0.32 -17.13
CA TRP A 56 -22.96 -0.90 -18.37
C TRP A 56 -22.09 0.09 -19.15
N ILE A 57 -22.50 1.36 -19.24
CA ILE A 57 -21.65 2.43 -19.80
C ILE A 57 -20.36 2.54 -18.97
N GLY A 58 -20.48 2.45 -17.65
CA GLY A 58 -19.34 2.41 -16.73
C GLY A 58 -18.36 1.29 -17.02
N LEU A 59 -18.87 0.07 -17.26
CA LEU A 59 -18.05 -1.07 -17.66
C LEU A 59 -17.28 -0.80 -18.97
N VAL A 60 -17.94 -0.21 -19.97
CA VAL A 60 -17.31 0.16 -21.24
C VAL A 60 -16.19 1.19 -21.02
N ILE A 61 -16.39 2.17 -20.14
CA ILE A 61 -15.36 3.15 -19.79
C ILE A 61 -14.16 2.49 -19.10
N CYS A 62 -14.39 1.50 -18.22
CA CYS A 62 -13.32 0.72 -17.63
C CYS A 62 -12.53 -0.06 -18.71
N LEU A 63 -13.20 -0.63 -19.71
CA LEU A 63 -12.52 -1.26 -20.84
C LEU A 63 -11.67 -0.27 -21.65
N PHE A 64 -12.09 0.99 -21.79
CA PHE A 64 -11.24 2.03 -22.39
C PHE A 64 -10.03 2.36 -21.52
N GLY A 65 -10.17 2.40 -20.20
CA GLY A 65 -9.05 2.57 -19.26
C GLY A 65 -8.03 1.44 -19.35
N LEU A 66 -8.49 0.19 -19.44
CA LEU A 66 -7.65 -0.98 -19.74
C LEU A 66 -6.95 -0.84 -21.10
N GLY A 67 -7.71 -0.44 -22.13
CA GLY A 67 -7.18 -0.22 -23.47
C GLY A 67 -6.07 0.84 -23.50
N PHE A 68 -6.23 1.94 -22.76
CA PHE A 68 -5.19 2.96 -22.59
C PHE A 68 -3.91 2.36 -22.00
N GLY A 69 -4.04 1.51 -20.97
CA GLY A 69 -2.91 0.80 -20.38
C GLY A 69 -2.16 -0.06 -21.38
N LEU A 70 -2.89 -0.95 -22.07
CA LEU A 70 -2.31 -1.86 -23.08
C LEU A 70 -1.67 -1.14 -24.26
N VAL A 71 -2.26 -0.03 -24.72
CA VAL A 71 -1.65 0.82 -25.76
C VAL A 71 -0.36 1.45 -25.24
N THR A 72 -0.34 1.91 -23.99
CA THR A 72 0.86 2.50 -23.38
C THR A 72 1.96 1.45 -23.17
N TYR A 73 1.59 0.24 -22.74
CA TYR A 73 2.50 -0.92 -22.69
C TYR A 73 3.17 -1.15 -24.06
N ALA A 74 2.38 -1.25 -25.13
CA ALA A 74 2.89 -1.49 -26.48
C ALA A 74 3.77 -0.34 -26.99
N LYS A 75 3.46 0.91 -26.61
CA LYS A 75 4.28 2.09 -26.94
C LYS A 75 5.62 2.06 -26.21
N LEU A 76 5.62 1.81 -24.89
CA LEU A 76 6.84 1.73 -24.08
C LEU A 76 7.77 0.62 -24.54
N GLN A 77 7.20 -0.55 -24.88
CA GLN A 77 7.99 -1.66 -25.43
C GLN A 77 8.73 -1.28 -26.72
N LYS A 78 8.10 -0.49 -27.59
CA LYS A 78 8.63 -0.06 -28.89
C LYS A 78 9.54 1.17 -28.84
N LEU A 79 9.64 1.85 -27.70
CA LEU A 79 10.56 2.98 -27.56
C LEU A 79 12.02 2.51 -27.70
N PRO A 80 12.89 3.33 -28.33
CA PRO A 80 14.28 2.98 -28.58
C PRO A 80 15.04 2.81 -27.27
N VAL A 81 15.92 1.80 -27.22
CA VAL A 81 16.78 1.50 -26.09
C VAL A 81 18.06 0.83 -26.60
N HIS A 82 19.21 1.18 -26.03
CA HIS A 82 20.47 0.54 -26.35
C HIS A 82 20.51 -0.91 -25.81
N GLU A 83 21.16 -1.83 -26.54
CA GLU A 83 21.18 -3.26 -26.19
C GLU A 83 21.68 -3.51 -24.77
N ALA A 84 22.79 -2.87 -24.37
CA ALA A 84 23.33 -2.97 -23.01
C ALA A 84 22.33 -2.59 -21.89
N MET A 85 21.51 -1.56 -22.09
CA MET A 85 20.48 -1.15 -21.12
C MET A 85 19.26 -2.07 -21.15
N HIS A 86 18.93 -2.60 -22.34
CA HIS A 86 17.86 -3.57 -22.52
C HIS A 86 18.17 -4.91 -21.83
N GLU A 87 19.41 -5.39 -21.93
CA GLU A 87 19.85 -6.62 -21.26
C GLU A 87 19.72 -6.52 -19.74
N VAL A 88 20.06 -5.37 -19.15
CA VAL A 88 19.91 -5.14 -17.71
C VAL A 88 18.45 -5.15 -17.30
N SER A 89 17.56 -4.47 -18.03
CA SER A 89 16.13 -4.46 -17.67
C SER A 89 15.45 -5.82 -17.87
N GLU A 90 15.86 -6.62 -18.85
CA GLU A 90 15.40 -8.00 -18.98
C GLU A 90 15.94 -8.89 -17.85
N LEU A 91 17.19 -8.68 -17.40
CA LEU A 91 17.72 -9.38 -16.23
C LEU A 91 16.91 -9.06 -14.96
N ILE A 92 16.61 -7.78 -14.71
CA ILE A 92 15.75 -7.33 -13.61
C ILE A 92 14.34 -7.95 -13.74
N TYR A 93 13.78 -8.02 -14.96
CA TYR A 93 12.47 -8.63 -15.16
C TYR A 93 12.48 -10.15 -14.88
N GLU A 94 13.54 -10.88 -15.26
CA GLU A 94 13.67 -12.31 -14.96
C GLU A 94 13.78 -12.60 -13.45
N THR A 95 14.50 -11.75 -12.70
CA THR A 95 14.57 -11.87 -11.23
C THR A 95 13.22 -11.55 -10.59
N CYS A 96 12.54 -10.50 -11.03
CA CYS A 96 11.16 -10.18 -10.63
C CYS A 96 10.19 -11.34 -10.88
N LYS A 97 10.22 -11.97 -12.06
CA LYS A 97 9.39 -13.15 -12.35
C LYS A 97 9.65 -14.31 -11.40
N THR A 98 10.91 -14.53 -11.03
CA THR A 98 11.31 -15.58 -10.10
C THR A 98 10.75 -15.29 -8.70
N TYR A 99 10.88 -14.04 -8.24
CA TYR A 99 10.30 -13.56 -6.99
C TYR A 99 8.77 -13.73 -6.98
N LEU A 100 8.05 -13.25 -8.00
CA LEU A 100 6.59 -13.31 -8.06
C LEU A 100 6.06 -14.75 -8.05
N LYS A 101 6.72 -15.68 -8.74
CA LYS A 101 6.36 -17.12 -8.69
C LYS A 101 6.51 -17.69 -7.28
N GLN A 102 7.53 -17.27 -6.55
CA GLN A 102 7.77 -17.70 -5.18
C GLN A 102 6.78 -17.05 -4.20
N GLN A 103 6.40 -15.79 -4.45
CA GLN A 103 5.33 -15.11 -3.71
C GLN A 103 3.97 -15.73 -3.97
N ALA A 104 3.61 -16.09 -5.20
CA ALA A 104 2.33 -16.74 -5.51
C ALA A 104 2.15 -18.06 -4.71
N LYS A 105 3.20 -18.87 -4.59
CA LYS A 105 3.18 -20.09 -3.76
C LYS A 105 2.98 -19.79 -2.28
N PHE A 106 3.61 -18.74 -1.79
CA PHE A 106 3.49 -18.31 -0.40
C PHE A 106 2.10 -17.71 -0.11
N LEU A 107 1.57 -16.93 -1.03
CA LEU A 107 0.23 -16.36 -0.97
C LEU A 107 -0.84 -17.45 -0.93
N MET A 108 -0.72 -18.51 -1.73
CA MET A 108 -1.61 -19.68 -1.65
C MET A 108 -1.56 -20.39 -0.29
N LEU A 109 -0.39 -20.40 0.38
CA LEU A 109 -0.27 -20.93 1.73
C LEU A 109 -1.04 -20.07 2.74
N LEU A 110 -0.92 -18.74 2.67
CA LEU A 110 -1.67 -17.84 3.54
C LEU A 110 -3.17 -17.92 3.28
N TRP A 111 -3.56 -17.99 2.00
CA TRP A 111 -4.94 -18.18 1.59
C TRP A 111 -5.54 -19.45 2.16
N ALA A 112 -4.78 -20.55 2.24
CA ALA A 112 -5.26 -21.80 2.85
C ALA A 112 -5.66 -21.64 4.32
N PHE A 113 -4.99 -20.78 5.10
CA PHE A 113 -5.40 -20.48 6.48
C PHE A 113 -6.73 -19.74 6.54
N ILE A 114 -6.91 -18.73 5.70
CA ILE A 114 -8.16 -17.98 5.63
C ILE A 114 -9.30 -18.85 5.10
N ALA A 115 -9.04 -19.63 4.05
CA ALA A 115 -9.99 -20.58 3.49
C ALA A 115 -10.48 -21.59 4.54
N ALA A 116 -9.60 -22.03 5.45
CA ALA A 116 -10.01 -22.89 6.56
C ALA A 116 -11.02 -22.21 7.48
N VAL A 117 -10.82 -20.93 7.84
CA VAL A 117 -11.79 -20.15 8.65
C VAL A 117 -13.10 -19.93 7.89
N ILE A 118 -13.03 -19.57 6.61
CA ILE A 118 -14.20 -19.40 5.74
C ILE A 118 -15.03 -20.68 5.70
N VAL A 119 -14.39 -21.83 5.51
CA VAL A 119 -15.08 -23.13 5.50
C VAL A 119 -15.68 -23.44 6.87
N VAL A 120 -14.94 -23.29 7.96
CA VAL A 120 -15.46 -23.56 9.31
C VAL A 120 -16.67 -22.69 9.60
N TYR A 121 -16.58 -21.38 9.37
CA TYR A 121 -17.68 -20.47 9.65
C TYR A 121 -18.87 -20.67 8.71
N PHE A 122 -18.68 -20.49 7.40
CA PHE A 122 -19.82 -20.46 6.48
C PHE A 122 -20.40 -21.84 6.15
N LEU A 123 -19.60 -22.90 6.15
CA LEU A 123 -20.09 -24.26 5.85
C LEU A 123 -20.65 -24.95 7.11
N LEU A 124 -19.91 -24.90 8.23
CA LEU A 124 -20.24 -25.68 9.41
C LEU A 124 -21.20 -24.96 10.36
N LEU A 125 -21.08 -23.63 10.50
CA LEU A 125 -21.91 -22.86 11.44
C LEU A 125 -23.11 -22.19 10.76
N GLU A 126 -22.88 -21.45 9.68
CA GLU A 126 -23.96 -20.75 8.94
C GLU A 126 -24.72 -21.65 7.96
N HIS A 127 -24.25 -22.88 7.74
CA HIS A 127 -24.89 -23.86 6.86
C HIS A 127 -25.21 -23.34 5.43
N MET A 128 -24.35 -22.47 4.87
CA MET A 128 -24.57 -21.82 3.57
C MET A 128 -24.43 -22.75 2.34
N GLY A 129 -24.09 -24.03 2.55
CA GLY A 129 -24.00 -25.04 1.50
C GLY A 129 -23.04 -24.65 0.37
N ALA A 130 -23.52 -24.67 -0.88
CA ALA A 130 -22.70 -24.40 -2.05
C ALA A 130 -22.21 -22.94 -2.16
N LYS A 131 -22.83 -21.97 -1.46
CA LYS A 131 -22.41 -20.56 -1.50
C LYS A 131 -20.99 -20.36 -0.95
N VAL A 132 -20.50 -21.25 -0.09
CA VAL A 132 -19.12 -21.23 0.42
C VAL A 132 -18.11 -21.38 -0.72
N LEU A 133 -18.41 -22.20 -1.73
CA LEU A 133 -17.54 -22.35 -2.89
C LEU A 133 -17.44 -21.05 -3.70
N ILE A 134 -18.50 -20.25 -3.71
CA ILE A 134 -18.51 -18.92 -4.36
C ILE A 134 -17.62 -17.96 -3.59
N ILE A 135 -17.74 -17.90 -2.25
CA ILE A 135 -16.87 -17.06 -1.41
C ILE A 135 -15.39 -17.43 -1.65
N LEU A 136 -15.06 -18.73 -1.62
CA LEU A 136 -13.71 -19.20 -1.89
C LEU A 136 -13.23 -18.85 -3.30
N LEU A 137 -14.07 -19.04 -4.32
CA LEU A 137 -13.74 -18.68 -5.70
C LEU A 137 -13.47 -17.18 -5.84
N PHE A 138 -14.35 -16.33 -5.33
CA PHE A 138 -14.19 -14.88 -5.43
C PHE A 138 -13.02 -14.37 -4.60
N SER A 139 -12.64 -15.04 -3.51
CA SER A 139 -11.38 -14.75 -2.81
C SER A 139 -10.14 -15.02 -3.65
N LEU A 140 -10.16 -16.07 -4.47
CA LEU A 140 -9.09 -16.31 -5.43
C LEU A 140 -9.12 -15.27 -6.56
N VAL A 141 -10.29 -14.81 -6.99
CA VAL A 141 -10.44 -13.77 -8.01
C VAL A 141 -9.88 -12.43 -7.52
N GLY A 142 -10.25 -11.98 -6.31
CA GLY A 142 -9.72 -10.73 -5.72
C GLY A 142 -8.20 -10.79 -5.57
N MET A 143 -7.69 -11.89 -5.01
CA MET A 143 -6.26 -12.13 -4.85
C MET A 143 -5.52 -12.18 -6.20
N ALA A 144 -6.12 -12.80 -7.23
CA ALA A 144 -5.56 -12.85 -8.58
C ALA A 144 -5.60 -11.47 -9.27
N GLY A 145 -6.60 -10.64 -8.98
CA GLY A 145 -6.70 -9.26 -9.45
C GLY A 145 -5.51 -8.43 -8.97
N SER A 146 -5.28 -8.38 -7.64
CA SER A 146 -4.15 -7.65 -7.07
C SER A 146 -2.80 -8.17 -7.59
N PHE A 147 -2.64 -9.50 -7.66
CA PHE A 147 -1.41 -10.12 -8.18
C PHE A 147 -1.20 -9.86 -9.69
N GLY A 148 -2.27 -9.83 -10.48
CA GLY A 148 -2.24 -9.58 -11.91
C GLY A 148 -1.84 -8.14 -12.24
N VAL A 149 -2.43 -7.16 -11.53
CA VAL A 149 -2.05 -5.75 -11.65
C VAL A 149 -0.60 -5.53 -11.23
N ALA A 150 -0.16 -6.16 -10.15
CA ALA A 150 1.24 -6.14 -9.71
C ALA A 150 2.20 -6.65 -10.79
N TRP A 151 1.91 -7.81 -11.40
CA TRP A 151 2.73 -8.38 -12.47
C TRP A 151 2.78 -7.47 -13.70
N TYR A 152 1.63 -6.87 -14.06
CA TYR A 152 1.55 -5.87 -15.13
C TYR A 152 2.46 -4.68 -14.82
N GLY A 153 2.36 -4.11 -13.61
CA GLY A 153 3.16 -2.97 -13.17
C GLY A 153 4.66 -3.19 -13.31
N ILE A 154 5.19 -4.32 -12.83
CA ILE A 154 6.61 -4.66 -12.96
C ILE A 154 7.05 -4.68 -14.42
N ARG A 155 6.24 -5.26 -15.32
CA ARG A 155 6.63 -5.32 -16.73
C ARG A 155 6.63 -3.94 -17.39
N VAL A 156 5.66 -3.09 -17.07
CA VAL A 156 5.63 -1.72 -17.58
C VAL A 156 6.82 -0.92 -17.05
N ASN A 157 7.13 -1.03 -15.76
CA ASN A 157 8.25 -0.33 -15.13
C ASN A 157 9.61 -0.78 -15.67
N THR A 158 9.82 -2.08 -15.87
CA THR A 158 11.07 -2.62 -16.47
C THR A 158 11.22 -2.26 -17.95
N PHE A 159 10.14 -1.97 -18.67
CA PHE A 159 10.30 -1.27 -19.94
C PHE A 159 10.71 0.18 -19.71
N ALA A 160 9.94 0.92 -18.92
CA ALA A 160 10.16 2.34 -18.72
C ALA A 160 11.58 2.67 -18.22
N ASN A 161 12.12 1.95 -17.23
CA ASN A 161 13.41 2.25 -16.61
C ASN A 161 14.57 2.31 -17.63
N SER A 162 14.70 1.30 -18.49
CA SER A 162 15.75 1.22 -19.51
C SER A 162 15.57 2.24 -20.63
N ARG A 163 14.32 2.61 -20.95
CA ARG A 163 14.05 3.67 -21.93
C ARG A 163 14.28 5.06 -21.35
N THR A 164 14.02 5.27 -20.07
CA THR A 164 14.40 6.49 -19.34
C THR A 164 15.91 6.63 -19.28
N ALA A 165 16.64 5.56 -18.92
CA ALA A 165 18.10 5.53 -18.94
C ALA A 165 18.68 5.83 -20.35
N HIS A 166 18.08 5.29 -21.40
CA HIS A 166 18.51 5.59 -22.77
C HIS A 166 18.18 7.04 -23.18
N ALA A 167 17.03 7.56 -22.76
CA ALA A 167 16.63 8.93 -23.05
C ALA A 167 17.52 9.97 -22.33
N SER A 168 18.06 9.66 -21.15
CA SER A 168 18.97 10.55 -20.43
C SER A 168 20.25 10.83 -21.21
N LEU A 169 20.71 9.89 -22.06
CA LEU A 169 21.87 10.07 -22.95
C LEU A 169 21.68 11.22 -23.95
N ARG A 170 20.43 11.59 -24.28
CA ARG A 170 20.14 12.76 -25.12
C ARG A 170 20.26 14.07 -24.34
N GLY A 171 20.33 14.01 -23.01
CA GLY A 171 20.30 15.14 -22.07
C GLY A 171 18.96 15.89 -22.08
N SER A 172 17.85 15.19 -22.31
CA SER A 172 16.50 15.79 -22.31
C SER A 172 15.80 15.53 -20.96
N PRO A 173 15.63 16.56 -20.11
CA PRO A 173 14.86 16.43 -18.88
C PRO A 173 13.39 16.06 -19.15
N TRP A 174 12.83 16.55 -20.26
CA TRP A 174 11.44 16.25 -20.62
C TRP A 174 11.22 14.76 -20.93
N GLU A 175 12.06 14.16 -21.78
CA GLU A 175 11.88 12.76 -22.19
C GLU A 175 12.07 11.81 -21.01
N THR A 176 13.05 12.10 -20.16
CA THR A 176 13.29 11.35 -18.92
C THR A 176 12.11 11.48 -17.96
N PHE A 177 11.35 12.58 -17.97
CA PHE A 177 10.16 12.76 -17.12
C PHE A 177 8.91 12.07 -17.70
N ASP A 178 8.68 12.20 -19.01
CA ASP A 178 7.46 11.73 -19.68
C ASP A 178 7.38 10.19 -19.72
N ILE A 179 8.51 9.48 -19.84
CA ILE A 179 8.53 8.01 -19.89
C ILE A 179 8.05 7.38 -18.56
N PRO A 180 8.62 7.70 -17.38
CA PRO A 180 8.12 7.22 -16.09
C PRO A 180 6.68 7.64 -15.82
N MET A 181 6.30 8.88 -16.16
CA MET A 181 4.93 9.37 -15.97
C MET A 181 3.92 8.56 -16.80
N ARG A 182 4.26 8.20 -18.05
CA ARG A 182 3.44 7.30 -18.88
C ARG A 182 3.33 5.90 -18.28
N SER A 183 4.42 5.38 -17.72
CA SER A 183 4.43 4.10 -17.00
C SER A 183 3.44 4.13 -15.84
N GLY A 184 3.60 5.11 -14.94
CA GLY A 184 2.75 5.26 -13.77
C GLY A 184 1.27 5.43 -14.12
N MET A 185 0.94 6.30 -15.08
CA MET A 185 -0.46 6.46 -15.51
C MET A 185 -1.04 5.18 -16.11
N SER A 186 -0.24 4.40 -16.84
CA SER A 186 -0.67 3.12 -17.37
C SER A 186 -1.05 2.15 -16.25
N ILE A 187 -0.21 2.07 -15.22
CA ILE A 187 -0.45 1.21 -14.04
C ILE A 187 -1.70 1.66 -13.30
N GLY A 188 -1.80 2.96 -12.97
CA GLY A 188 -2.96 3.51 -12.26
C GLY A 188 -4.28 3.30 -13.01
N MET A 189 -4.30 3.55 -14.32
CA MET A 189 -5.51 3.35 -15.13
C MET A 189 -5.90 1.87 -15.22
N VAL A 190 -4.95 0.95 -15.39
CA VAL A 190 -5.23 -0.50 -15.43
C VAL A 190 -5.75 -0.98 -14.09
N LEU A 191 -5.08 -0.60 -12.99
CA LEU A 191 -5.46 -0.98 -11.63
C LEU A 191 -6.93 -0.66 -11.34
N ILE A 192 -7.32 0.61 -11.52
CA ILE A 192 -8.70 1.07 -11.26
C ILE A 192 -9.69 0.41 -12.22
N SER A 193 -9.30 0.23 -13.48
CA SER A 193 -10.19 -0.34 -14.48
C SER A 193 -10.44 -1.84 -14.25
N VAL A 194 -9.42 -2.61 -13.87
CA VAL A 194 -9.59 -4.04 -13.50
C VAL A 194 -10.52 -4.12 -12.30
N GLU A 195 -10.24 -3.33 -11.27
CA GLU A 195 -11.01 -3.34 -10.02
C GLU A 195 -12.49 -3.02 -10.25
N LEU A 196 -12.78 -1.88 -10.89
CA LEU A 196 -14.15 -1.50 -11.22
C LEU A 196 -14.83 -2.50 -12.16
N THR A 197 -14.10 -3.10 -13.10
CA THR A 197 -14.66 -4.13 -13.99
C THR A 197 -15.12 -5.34 -13.19
N LEU A 198 -14.33 -5.81 -12.23
CA LEU A 198 -14.67 -6.97 -11.38
C LEU A 198 -15.87 -6.65 -10.48
N MET A 199 -15.89 -5.49 -9.83
CA MET A 199 -17.02 -5.08 -9.00
C MET A 199 -18.31 -4.91 -9.81
N LEU A 200 -18.25 -4.21 -10.97
CA LEU A 200 -19.40 -4.03 -11.85
C LEU A 200 -19.90 -5.35 -12.44
N PHE A 201 -19.00 -6.28 -12.74
CA PHE A 201 -19.36 -7.63 -13.17
C PHE A 201 -20.17 -8.36 -12.09
N ILE A 202 -19.75 -8.29 -10.82
CA ILE A 202 -20.49 -8.86 -9.69
C ILE A 202 -21.89 -8.25 -9.60
N MET A 203 -22.03 -6.94 -9.79
CA MET A 203 -23.33 -6.24 -9.68
C MET A 203 -24.27 -6.47 -10.86
N LEU A 204 -23.74 -6.56 -12.09
CA LEU A 204 -24.55 -6.57 -13.32
C LEU A 204 -24.84 -7.97 -13.85
N VAL A 205 -23.94 -8.92 -13.65
CA VAL A 205 -24.00 -10.23 -14.30
C VAL A 205 -24.43 -11.32 -13.33
N LEU A 206 -24.04 -11.24 -12.07
CA LEU A 206 -24.38 -12.26 -11.09
C LEU A 206 -25.77 -12.03 -10.49
N PRO A 207 -26.49 -13.09 -10.12
CA PRO A 207 -27.72 -12.98 -9.36
C PRO A 207 -27.53 -12.17 -8.08
N GLY A 208 -28.48 -11.27 -7.78
CA GLY A 208 -28.37 -10.34 -6.65
C GLY A 208 -28.26 -11.02 -5.27
N ASP A 209 -28.70 -12.27 -5.14
CA ASP A 209 -28.58 -13.08 -3.91
C ASP A 209 -27.21 -13.78 -3.74
N LEU A 210 -26.37 -13.72 -4.77
CA LEU A 210 -24.98 -14.19 -4.76
C LEU A 210 -23.98 -13.05 -4.64
N ALA A 211 -24.41 -11.80 -4.81
CA ALA A 211 -23.53 -10.63 -4.76
C ALA A 211 -22.83 -10.46 -3.41
N GLY A 212 -23.54 -10.59 -2.28
CA GLY A 212 -22.94 -10.54 -0.93
C GLY A 212 -21.79 -11.53 -0.73
N PRO A 213 -22.01 -12.85 -0.96
CA PRO A 213 -20.96 -13.86 -0.91
C PRO A 213 -19.78 -13.56 -1.85
N CYS A 214 -20.05 -13.02 -3.04
CA CYS A 214 -18.98 -12.64 -3.98
C CYS A 214 -18.13 -11.49 -3.43
N PHE A 215 -18.76 -10.43 -2.92
CA PHE A 215 -18.05 -9.26 -2.41
C PHE A 215 -17.20 -9.56 -1.17
N ILE A 216 -17.69 -10.37 -0.23
CA ILE A 216 -16.87 -10.79 0.92
C ILE A 216 -15.67 -11.61 0.46
N GLY A 217 -15.92 -12.62 -0.38
CA GLY A 217 -14.86 -13.46 -0.90
C GLY A 217 -13.79 -12.57 -1.55
N PHE A 218 -14.24 -11.71 -2.47
CA PHE A 218 -13.43 -10.76 -3.19
C PHE A 218 -12.60 -9.86 -2.26
N ALA A 219 -13.24 -9.16 -1.31
CA ALA A 219 -12.60 -8.25 -0.35
C ALA A 219 -11.55 -8.95 0.53
N ILE A 220 -11.87 -10.14 1.04
CA ILE A 220 -10.91 -10.94 1.83
C ILE A 220 -9.69 -11.33 0.98
N GLY A 221 -9.93 -11.72 -0.27
CA GLY A 221 -8.91 -12.15 -1.22
C GLY A 221 -7.93 -11.04 -1.58
N GLU A 222 -8.45 -9.87 -1.97
CA GLU A 222 -7.64 -8.70 -2.31
C GLU A 222 -6.86 -8.17 -1.09
N SER A 223 -7.46 -8.12 0.11
CA SER A 223 -6.77 -7.71 1.34
C SER A 223 -5.64 -8.65 1.74
N LEU A 224 -5.83 -9.96 1.58
CA LEU A 224 -4.72 -10.91 1.76
C LEU A 224 -3.60 -10.66 0.73
N GLY A 225 -3.97 -10.48 -0.54
CA GLY A 225 -3.04 -10.19 -1.63
C GLY A 225 -2.20 -8.95 -1.35
N ALA A 226 -2.86 -7.83 -1.06
CA ALA A 226 -2.23 -6.55 -0.74
C ALA A 226 -1.33 -6.63 0.49
N ALA A 227 -1.82 -7.19 1.60
CA ALA A 227 -1.02 -7.32 2.83
C ALA A 227 0.24 -8.14 2.60
N CYS A 228 0.12 -9.29 1.93
CA CYS A 228 1.28 -10.14 1.65
C CYS A 228 2.27 -9.48 0.69
N LEU A 229 1.80 -8.93 -0.43
CA LEU A 229 2.67 -8.34 -1.44
C LEU A 229 3.37 -7.08 -0.93
N ARG A 230 2.66 -6.24 -0.15
CA ARG A 230 3.23 -5.01 0.43
C ARG A 230 4.26 -5.31 1.51
N ILE A 231 3.95 -6.20 2.46
CA ILE A 231 4.85 -6.49 3.59
C ILE A 231 6.05 -7.32 3.12
N ALA A 232 5.81 -8.41 2.38
CA ALA A 232 6.92 -9.24 1.91
C ALA A 232 7.78 -8.51 0.86
N GLY A 233 7.15 -7.69 0.00
CA GLY A 233 7.86 -6.81 -0.94
C GLY A 233 8.71 -5.78 -0.22
N GLY A 234 8.15 -5.08 0.76
CA GLY A 234 8.86 -4.10 1.61
C GLY A 234 10.08 -4.72 2.32
N ILE A 235 9.89 -5.87 2.98
CA ILE A 235 11.00 -6.56 3.64
C ILE A 235 12.06 -6.99 2.61
N PHE A 236 11.64 -7.53 1.46
CA PHE A 236 12.57 -7.95 0.41
C PHE A 236 13.42 -6.79 -0.09
N THR A 237 12.77 -5.67 -0.45
CA THR A 237 13.44 -4.53 -1.07
C THR A 237 14.43 -3.89 -0.11
N LYS A 238 14.04 -3.67 1.16
CA LYS A 238 14.95 -3.03 2.12
C LYS A 238 16.04 -3.95 2.65
N ILE A 239 15.91 -5.28 2.54
CA ILE A 239 17.06 -6.19 2.73
C ILE A 239 18.08 -5.99 1.61
N ALA A 240 17.61 -5.85 0.38
CA ALA A 240 18.48 -5.70 -0.79
C ALA A 240 19.17 -4.34 -0.80
N ASP A 241 18.40 -3.26 -0.60
CA ASP A 241 18.83 -1.87 -0.54
C ASP A 241 19.91 -1.64 0.52
N VAL A 242 19.59 -1.85 1.81
CA VAL A 242 20.58 -1.75 2.91
C VAL A 242 21.77 -2.70 2.69
N GLY A 243 21.54 -3.86 2.07
CA GLY A 243 22.59 -4.80 1.70
C GLY A 243 23.57 -4.24 0.68
N ALA A 244 23.06 -3.56 -0.35
CA ALA A 244 23.84 -2.94 -1.41
C ALA A 244 24.47 -1.62 -0.96
N ASP A 245 23.72 -0.76 -0.27
CA ASP A 245 24.12 0.58 0.12
C ASP A 245 25.19 0.62 1.20
N LEU A 246 25.19 -0.34 2.13
CA LEU A 246 26.28 -0.46 3.11
C LEU A 246 27.64 -0.76 2.45
N MET A 247 27.68 -1.16 1.17
CA MET A 247 28.94 -1.31 0.43
C MET A 247 29.55 0.05 0.08
N LYS A 248 28.75 1.12 -0.03
CA LYS A 248 29.24 2.50 -0.24
C LYS A 248 30.19 2.90 0.88
N ILE A 249 29.82 2.60 2.13
CA ILE A 249 30.65 2.91 3.30
C ILE A 249 31.76 1.85 3.48
N ALA A 250 31.46 0.56 3.26
CA ALA A 250 32.43 -0.50 3.51
C ALA A 250 33.59 -0.53 2.51
N PHE A 251 33.35 -0.11 1.27
CA PHE A 251 34.32 -0.21 0.17
C PHE A 251 34.51 1.10 -0.61
N HIS A 252 33.84 2.19 -0.25
CA HIS A 252 33.91 3.49 -0.93
C HIS A 252 33.71 3.40 -2.45
N ILE A 253 32.71 2.60 -2.85
CA ILE A 253 32.28 2.43 -4.24
C ILE A 253 31.13 3.39 -4.58
N LYS A 254 30.86 3.56 -5.87
CA LYS A 254 29.69 4.31 -6.36
C LYS A 254 28.39 3.59 -5.97
N GLU A 255 27.30 4.36 -5.86
CA GLU A 255 25.94 3.82 -5.88
C GLU A 255 25.72 3.00 -7.16
N ASP A 256 25.03 1.86 -7.04
CA ASP A 256 24.72 0.93 -8.13
C ASP A 256 25.90 0.38 -8.94
N ASP A 257 27.09 0.31 -8.33
CA ASP A 257 28.28 -0.25 -8.97
C ASP A 257 28.02 -1.66 -9.54
N ALA A 258 28.33 -1.86 -10.83
CA ALA A 258 28.06 -3.11 -11.52
C ALA A 258 28.76 -4.35 -10.90
N ARG A 259 29.80 -4.15 -10.10
CA ARG A 259 30.53 -5.22 -9.37
C ARG A 259 29.82 -5.65 -8.09
N ASN A 260 28.85 -4.87 -7.61
CA ASN A 260 28.07 -5.20 -6.41
C ASN A 260 26.94 -6.19 -6.78
N PRO A 261 26.98 -7.45 -6.30
CA PRO A 261 25.94 -8.43 -6.61
C PRO A 261 24.57 -8.08 -6.02
N GLY A 262 24.50 -7.14 -5.07
CA GLY A 262 23.27 -6.66 -4.44
C GLY A 262 22.38 -5.79 -5.32
N VAL A 263 22.94 -5.06 -6.29
CA VAL A 263 22.21 -4.02 -7.05
C VAL A 263 21.07 -4.61 -7.88
N ILE A 264 21.25 -5.79 -8.48
CA ILE A 264 20.14 -6.47 -9.20
C ILE A 264 19.01 -6.87 -8.23
N ALA A 265 19.36 -7.26 -7.00
CA ALA A 265 18.36 -7.59 -5.99
C ALA A 265 17.63 -6.33 -5.51
N ASP A 266 18.33 -5.20 -5.45
CA ASP A 266 17.79 -3.90 -5.11
C ASP A 266 16.78 -3.42 -6.16
N CYS A 267 17.18 -3.40 -7.45
CA CYS A 267 16.26 -3.09 -8.55
C CYS A 267 15.05 -4.04 -8.60
N THR A 268 15.27 -5.32 -8.29
CA THR A 268 14.17 -6.30 -8.16
C THR A 268 13.23 -5.90 -7.02
N GLY A 269 13.81 -5.39 -5.94
CA GLY A 269 13.14 -4.85 -4.76
C GLY A 269 12.26 -3.66 -5.09
N ASP A 270 12.75 -2.64 -5.80
CA ASP A 270 11.95 -1.44 -6.09
C ASP A 270 10.72 -1.82 -6.92
N ASN A 271 10.87 -2.78 -7.83
CA ASN A 271 9.74 -3.34 -8.55
C ASN A 271 8.82 -4.17 -7.63
N ALA A 272 9.37 -5.03 -6.78
CA ALA A 272 8.61 -5.97 -5.94
C ALA A 272 7.93 -5.35 -4.70
N GLY A 273 8.50 -4.29 -4.15
CA GLY A 273 8.05 -3.60 -2.94
C GLY A 273 7.44 -2.25 -3.27
N ASP A 274 8.18 -1.42 -4.00
CA ASP A 274 7.82 -0.01 -4.19
C ASP A 274 6.90 0.23 -5.39
N SER A 275 6.84 -0.69 -6.36
CA SER A 275 5.85 -0.66 -7.44
C SER A 275 4.68 -1.62 -7.23
N VAL A 276 4.97 -2.90 -6.95
CA VAL A 276 3.94 -3.92 -6.70
C VAL A 276 3.14 -3.61 -5.44
N GLY A 277 3.82 -3.15 -4.40
CA GLY A 277 3.20 -2.87 -3.12
C GLY A 277 2.05 -1.85 -3.25
N PRO A 278 2.31 -0.61 -3.72
CA PRO A 278 1.25 0.37 -3.86
C PRO A 278 0.20 -0.03 -4.89
N SER A 279 0.57 -0.79 -5.93
CA SER A 279 -0.39 -1.29 -6.91
C SER A 279 -1.38 -2.28 -6.29
N ALA A 280 -0.90 -3.21 -5.47
CA ALA A 280 -1.76 -4.17 -4.79
C ALA A 280 -2.59 -3.50 -3.67
N ASP A 281 -1.97 -2.59 -2.92
CA ASP A 281 -2.63 -1.78 -1.87
C ASP A 281 -3.70 -0.85 -2.46
N GLY A 282 -3.41 -0.18 -3.58
CA GLY A 282 -4.36 0.68 -4.28
C GLY A 282 -5.56 -0.09 -4.83
N PHE A 283 -5.32 -1.30 -5.38
CA PHE A 283 -6.37 -2.19 -5.87
C PHE A 283 -7.35 -2.53 -4.74
N GLU A 284 -6.79 -3.04 -3.64
CA GLU A 284 -7.52 -3.39 -2.43
C GLU A 284 -8.25 -2.19 -1.82
N THR A 285 -7.62 -1.02 -1.78
CA THR A 285 -8.25 0.19 -1.22
C THR A 285 -9.54 0.52 -1.97
N TYR A 286 -9.55 0.39 -3.29
CA TYR A 286 -10.73 0.67 -4.11
C TYR A 286 -11.85 -0.34 -3.91
N GLY A 287 -11.50 -1.63 -3.90
CA GLY A 287 -12.43 -2.74 -3.70
C GLY A 287 -13.07 -2.67 -2.32
N VAL A 288 -12.25 -2.68 -1.27
CA VAL A 288 -12.68 -2.66 0.13
C VAL A 288 -13.52 -1.43 0.46
N THR A 289 -13.12 -0.23 0.02
CA THR A 289 -13.93 0.98 0.24
C THR A 289 -15.27 0.88 -0.49
N GLY A 290 -15.29 0.20 -1.64
CA GLY A 290 -16.52 -0.04 -2.40
C GLY A 290 -17.45 -1.02 -1.69
N VAL A 291 -16.92 -2.15 -1.22
CA VAL A 291 -17.66 -3.14 -0.42
C VAL A 291 -18.18 -2.51 0.86
N ALA A 292 -17.37 -1.74 1.58
CA ALA A 292 -17.77 -1.03 2.80
C ALA A 292 -18.97 -0.11 2.58
N LEU A 293 -18.96 0.67 1.48
CA LEU A 293 -20.07 1.56 1.13
C LEU A 293 -21.31 0.79 0.66
N ILE A 294 -21.16 -0.31 -0.09
CA ILE A 294 -22.29 -1.17 -0.48
C ILE A 294 -22.95 -1.74 0.79
N THR A 295 -22.15 -2.32 1.69
CA THR A 295 -22.64 -2.85 2.97
C THR A 295 -23.36 -1.77 3.76
N PHE A 296 -22.77 -0.59 3.87
CA PHE A 296 -23.37 0.53 4.59
C PHE A 296 -24.71 0.95 3.97
N VAL A 297 -24.77 1.16 2.65
CA VAL A 297 -26.02 1.58 1.98
C VAL A 297 -27.11 0.55 2.17
N LEU A 298 -26.82 -0.74 1.98
CA LEU A 298 -27.80 -1.82 2.14
C LEU A 298 -28.25 -2.03 3.60
N GLY A 299 -27.37 -1.77 4.57
CA GLY A 299 -27.66 -1.98 5.99
C GLY A 299 -28.27 -0.77 6.70
N ALA A 300 -28.00 0.45 6.25
CA ALA A 300 -28.39 1.69 6.94
C ALA A 300 -29.50 2.48 6.24
N VAL A 301 -29.70 2.32 4.93
CA VAL A 301 -30.73 3.04 4.16
C VAL A 301 -32.00 2.17 4.09
N PRO A 302 -33.14 2.58 4.67
CA PRO A 302 -34.34 1.74 4.69
C PRO A 302 -35.06 1.66 3.33
N ASP A 303 -35.06 2.75 2.58
CA ASP A 303 -35.79 2.84 1.31
C ASP A 303 -35.00 2.19 0.17
N GLN A 304 -35.61 1.21 -0.50
CA GLN A 304 -34.97 0.45 -1.58
C GLN A 304 -34.67 1.30 -2.81
N THR A 305 -35.48 2.33 -3.08
CA THR A 305 -35.25 3.23 -4.23
C THR A 305 -34.01 4.08 -3.98
N GLU A 306 -33.91 4.64 -2.77
CA GLU A 306 -32.74 5.40 -2.33
C GLU A 306 -31.46 4.53 -2.30
N GLN A 307 -31.56 3.26 -1.89
CA GLN A 307 -30.45 2.31 -1.98
C GLN A 307 -29.94 2.18 -3.42
N VAL A 308 -30.82 1.92 -4.39
CA VAL A 308 -30.42 1.76 -5.80
C VAL A 308 -29.80 3.05 -6.34
N GLN A 309 -30.41 4.21 -6.05
CA GLN A 309 -29.88 5.51 -6.47
C GLN A 309 -28.47 5.77 -5.94
N LEU A 310 -28.22 5.52 -4.65
CA LEU A 310 -26.91 5.71 -4.02
C LEU A 310 -25.88 4.72 -4.55
N LEU A 311 -26.24 3.44 -4.70
CA LEU A 311 -25.34 2.41 -5.25
C LEU A 311 -24.91 2.75 -6.68
N VAL A 312 -25.86 3.08 -7.56
CA VAL A 312 -25.55 3.46 -8.94
C VAL A 312 -24.71 4.75 -8.96
N TRP A 313 -25.05 5.74 -8.14
CA TRP A 313 -24.30 6.99 -8.04
C TRP A 313 -22.84 6.79 -7.62
N ILE A 314 -22.57 6.00 -6.58
CA ILE A 314 -21.20 5.72 -6.10
C ILE A 314 -20.33 5.16 -7.23
N PHE A 315 -20.86 4.19 -8.00
CA PHE A 315 -20.12 3.59 -9.11
C PHE A 315 -19.98 4.52 -10.32
N VAL A 316 -21.02 5.29 -10.65
CA VAL A 316 -20.92 6.29 -11.74
C VAL A 316 -19.89 7.36 -11.39
N VAL A 317 -19.85 7.85 -10.15
CA VAL A 317 -18.83 8.83 -9.72
C VAL A 317 -17.43 8.24 -9.83
N ARG A 318 -17.20 6.97 -9.43
CA ARG A 318 -15.90 6.29 -9.60
C ARG A 318 -15.46 6.23 -11.06
N VAL A 319 -16.37 5.89 -11.97
CA VAL A 319 -16.11 5.86 -13.41
C VAL A 319 -15.81 7.27 -13.94
N VAL A 320 -16.54 8.29 -13.48
CA VAL A 320 -16.29 9.69 -13.86
C VAL A 320 -14.92 10.17 -13.36
N MET A 321 -14.49 9.75 -12.17
CA MET A 321 -13.14 10.04 -11.64
C MET A 321 -12.02 9.38 -12.46
N LEU A 322 -12.28 8.22 -13.07
CA LEU A 322 -11.35 7.61 -14.04
C LEU A 322 -11.20 8.49 -15.29
N ILE A 323 -12.30 9.03 -15.81
CA ILE A 323 -12.28 10.01 -16.91
C ILE A 323 -11.55 11.29 -16.48
N ALA A 324 -11.83 11.79 -15.28
CA ALA A 324 -11.19 12.97 -14.72
C ALA A 324 -9.66 12.81 -14.68
N SER A 325 -9.18 11.64 -14.25
CA SER A 325 -7.75 11.30 -14.20
C SER A 325 -7.13 11.28 -15.60
N PHE A 326 -7.79 10.66 -16.57
CA PHE A 326 -7.32 10.62 -17.96
C PHE A 326 -7.24 12.01 -18.59
N VAL A 327 -8.29 12.82 -18.47
CA VAL A 327 -8.34 14.19 -19.01
C VAL A 327 -7.29 15.07 -18.34
N SER A 328 -7.17 14.98 -17.01
CA SER A 328 -6.16 15.72 -16.24
C SER A 328 -4.74 15.38 -16.66
N TYR A 329 -4.46 14.09 -16.91
CA TYR A 329 -3.18 13.65 -17.45
C TYR A 329 -2.88 14.27 -18.82
N LEU A 330 -3.85 14.28 -19.75
CA LEU A 330 -3.66 14.88 -21.07
C LEU A 330 -3.39 16.38 -20.99
N ILE A 331 -4.17 17.11 -20.16
CA ILE A 331 -3.99 18.56 -19.94
C ILE A 331 -2.62 18.83 -19.33
N ASN A 332 -2.26 18.12 -18.25
CA ASN A 332 -0.98 18.30 -17.57
C ASN A 332 0.19 18.00 -18.52
N ASN A 333 0.12 16.91 -19.28
CA ASN A 333 1.15 16.55 -20.23
C ASN A 333 1.30 17.61 -21.34
N ALA A 334 0.20 18.14 -21.86
CA ALA A 334 0.24 19.21 -22.87
C ALA A 334 0.88 20.49 -22.32
N VAL A 335 0.49 20.93 -21.11
CA VAL A 335 1.05 22.12 -20.45
C VAL A 335 2.53 21.91 -20.10
N ALA A 336 2.87 20.77 -19.51
CA ALA A 336 4.23 20.45 -19.12
C ALA A 336 5.14 20.34 -20.35
N LYS A 337 4.68 19.72 -21.44
CA LYS A 337 5.42 19.65 -22.70
C LYS A 337 5.65 21.03 -23.32
N ALA A 338 4.63 21.89 -23.30
CA ALA A 338 4.75 23.25 -23.81
C ALA A 338 5.77 24.08 -23.02
N ARG A 339 5.88 23.86 -21.71
CA ARG A 339 6.78 24.59 -20.82
C ARG A 339 8.19 24.03 -20.79
N TYR A 340 8.33 22.70 -20.77
CA TYR A 340 9.59 22.01 -20.49
C TYR A 340 10.15 21.22 -21.68
N GLY A 341 9.44 21.14 -22.81
CA GLY A 341 9.84 20.30 -23.94
C GLY A 341 11.17 20.68 -24.59
N THR A 342 11.66 21.91 -24.39
CA THR A 342 12.92 22.42 -25.00
C THR A 342 13.90 23.00 -23.98
N VAL A 343 13.62 22.91 -22.69
CA VAL A 343 14.50 23.48 -21.66
C VAL A 343 15.61 22.49 -21.30
N SER A 344 16.76 23.03 -20.87
CA SER A 344 17.91 22.24 -20.42
C SER A 344 17.81 21.79 -18.96
N GLU A 345 16.98 22.46 -18.16
CA GLU A 345 16.78 22.18 -16.73
C GLU A 345 15.30 22.18 -16.39
N MET A 346 14.90 21.25 -15.53
CA MET A 346 13.50 21.04 -15.16
C MET A 346 13.42 20.67 -13.69
N ASP A 347 12.54 21.36 -12.98
CA ASP A 347 12.09 20.95 -11.65
C ASP A 347 10.99 19.89 -11.84
N PHE A 348 11.34 18.63 -11.58
CA PHE A 348 10.47 17.48 -11.79
C PHE A 348 9.29 17.43 -10.81
N GLU A 349 9.37 18.09 -9.65
CA GLU A 349 8.27 18.10 -8.68
C GLU A 349 7.09 18.97 -9.14
N LYS A 350 7.35 20.01 -9.96
CA LYS A 350 6.32 20.93 -10.47
C LYS A 350 5.25 20.26 -11.35
N PRO A 351 5.57 19.54 -12.43
CA PRO A 351 4.56 18.87 -13.25
C PRO A 351 3.84 17.74 -12.52
N LEU A 352 4.47 17.08 -11.55
CA LEU A 352 3.85 16.07 -10.69
C LEU A 352 2.82 16.72 -9.76
N SER A 353 3.20 17.81 -9.08
CA SER A 353 2.30 18.59 -8.23
C SER A 353 1.13 19.16 -9.04
N SER A 354 1.41 19.70 -10.22
CA SER A 354 0.42 20.21 -11.16
C SER A 354 -0.61 19.13 -11.54
N LEU A 355 -0.16 17.90 -11.82
CA LEU A 355 -1.07 16.80 -12.13
C LEU A 355 -2.01 16.50 -10.96
N VAL A 356 -1.48 16.44 -9.73
CA VAL A 356 -2.28 16.20 -8.52
C VAL A 356 -3.34 17.30 -8.35
N TRP A 357 -2.98 18.57 -8.47
CA TRP A 357 -3.93 19.68 -8.34
C TRP A 357 -4.97 19.74 -9.45
N ILE A 358 -4.55 19.59 -10.73
CA ILE A 358 -5.47 19.58 -11.86
C ILE A 358 -6.48 18.44 -11.69
N THR A 359 -6.02 17.26 -11.29
CA THR A 359 -6.89 16.09 -11.09
C THR A 359 -7.85 16.29 -9.93
N SER A 360 -7.41 16.89 -8.82
CA SER A 360 -8.30 17.24 -7.70
C SER A 360 -9.41 18.18 -8.13
N VAL A 361 -9.07 19.29 -8.80
CA VAL A 361 -10.05 20.28 -9.25
C VAL A 361 -11.01 19.67 -10.27
N MET A 362 -10.50 18.90 -11.23
CA MET A 362 -11.32 18.22 -12.23
C MET A 362 -12.26 17.21 -11.60
N SER A 363 -11.78 16.41 -10.64
CA SER A 363 -12.57 15.39 -9.96
C SER A 363 -13.66 16.01 -9.09
N ILE A 364 -13.36 17.10 -8.36
CA ILE A 364 -14.36 17.86 -7.59
C ILE A 364 -15.43 18.42 -8.53
N LEU A 365 -15.03 19.09 -9.61
CA LEU A 365 -15.96 19.68 -10.59
C LEU A 365 -16.90 18.60 -11.17
N LEU A 366 -16.35 17.51 -11.68
CA LEU A 366 -17.14 16.44 -12.29
C LEU A 366 -17.99 15.69 -11.26
N THR A 367 -17.52 15.54 -10.02
CA THR A 367 -18.31 14.97 -8.92
C THR A 367 -19.53 15.83 -8.62
N VAL A 368 -19.36 17.14 -8.48
CA VAL A 368 -20.47 18.07 -8.22
C VAL A 368 -21.49 18.03 -9.35
N LEU A 369 -21.05 18.08 -10.61
CA LEU A 369 -21.94 18.04 -11.77
C LEU A 369 -22.71 16.72 -11.86
N THR A 370 -22.01 15.59 -11.70
CA THR A 370 -22.61 14.25 -11.77
C THR A 370 -23.59 14.03 -10.63
N THR A 371 -23.20 14.40 -9.41
CA THR A 371 -24.04 14.22 -8.22
C THR A 371 -25.28 15.12 -8.28
N ARG A 372 -25.16 16.35 -8.78
CA ARG A 372 -26.33 17.22 -9.01
C ARG A 372 -27.28 16.63 -10.04
N TRP A 373 -26.75 16.05 -11.11
CA TRP A 373 -27.55 15.44 -12.16
C TRP A 373 -28.30 14.18 -11.68
N MET A 374 -27.65 13.34 -10.87
CA MET A 374 -28.22 12.06 -10.42
C MET A 374 -29.11 12.19 -9.18
N LEU A 375 -28.67 12.97 -8.19
CA LEU A 375 -29.29 13.04 -6.86
C LEU A 375 -29.97 14.39 -6.59
N GLY A 376 -30.11 15.25 -7.61
CA GLY A 376 -30.66 16.60 -7.46
C GLY A 376 -32.11 16.64 -6.97
N SER A 377 -32.89 15.59 -7.24
CA SER A 377 -34.28 15.42 -6.82
C SER A 377 -34.46 14.45 -5.63
N MET A 378 -33.37 13.93 -5.07
CA MET A 378 -33.41 12.97 -3.97
C MET A 378 -33.69 13.69 -2.64
N GLY A 379 -34.55 13.10 -1.80
CA GLY A 379 -34.95 13.68 -0.51
C GLY A 379 -35.58 15.07 -0.66
N ASP A 380 -35.12 16.02 0.15
CA ASP A 380 -35.55 17.43 0.11
C ASP A 380 -34.85 18.27 -0.97
N GLY A 381 -34.09 17.64 -1.88
CA GLY A 381 -33.30 18.31 -2.92
C GLY A 381 -31.99 18.92 -2.41
N THR A 382 -31.61 18.69 -1.14
CA THR A 382 -30.34 19.16 -0.57
C THR A 382 -29.24 18.09 -0.56
N MET A 383 -29.60 16.81 -0.75
CA MET A 383 -28.66 15.68 -0.67
C MET A 383 -27.48 15.78 -1.63
N TRP A 384 -27.71 16.21 -2.87
CA TRP A 384 -26.66 16.26 -3.88
C TRP A 384 -25.47 17.14 -3.47
N TRP A 385 -25.71 18.32 -2.90
CA TRP A 385 -24.61 19.24 -2.56
C TRP A 385 -23.88 18.79 -1.30
N LYS A 386 -24.59 18.19 -0.34
CA LYS A 386 -23.98 17.63 0.89
C LYS A 386 -23.01 16.51 0.53
N LEU A 387 -23.48 15.52 -0.21
CA LEU A 387 -22.67 14.38 -0.66
C LEU A 387 -21.51 14.84 -1.56
N SER A 388 -21.74 15.84 -2.42
CA SER A 388 -20.67 16.42 -3.24
C SER A 388 -19.59 17.07 -2.40
N ILE A 389 -19.94 17.88 -1.39
CA ILE A 389 -18.97 18.54 -0.52
C ILE A 389 -18.18 17.52 0.29
N ILE A 390 -18.85 16.51 0.86
CA ILE A 390 -18.21 15.43 1.63
C ILE A 390 -17.16 14.70 0.78
N ILE A 391 -17.52 14.25 -0.43
CA ILE A 391 -16.57 13.61 -1.35
C ILE A 391 -15.45 14.60 -1.75
N SER A 392 -15.78 15.87 -1.91
CA SER A 392 -14.80 16.91 -2.25
C SER A 392 -13.80 17.13 -1.12
N CYS A 393 -14.19 17.03 0.16
CA CYS A 393 -13.25 17.06 1.28
C CYS A 393 -12.24 15.90 1.20
N GLY A 394 -12.69 14.70 0.86
CA GLY A 394 -11.79 13.56 0.60
C GLY A 394 -10.88 13.78 -0.62
N THR A 395 -11.43 14.28 -1.72
CA THR A 395 -10.66 14.53 -2.96
C THR A 395 -9.60 15.61 -2.72
N LEU A 396 -9.96 16.67 -1.99
CA LEU A 396 -9.06 17.75 -1.61
C LEU A 396 -7.95 17.26 -0.67
N ALA A 397 -8.22 16.28 0.20
CA ALA A 397 -7.20 15.63 1.01
C ALA A 397 -6.07 15.07 0.15
N GLY A 398 -6.41 14.46 -0.98
CA GLY A 398 -5.44 13.92 -1.93
C GLY A 398 -4.50 14.98 -2.55
N ALA A 399 -4.85 16.27 -2.54
CA ALA A 399 -3.95 17.36 -2.94
C ALA A 399 -3.24 18.03 -1.76
N LEU A 400 -3.96 18.28 -0.66
CA LEU A 400 -3.40 18.98 0.50
C LEU A 400 -2.38 18.13 1.27
N ILE A 401 -2.63 16.83 1.44
CA ILE A 401 -1.73 15.93 2.15
C ILE A 401 -0.36 15.87 1.44
N PRO A 402 -0.26 15.64 0.11
CA PRO A 402 1.01 15.71 -0.59
C PRO A 402 1.76 17.03 -0.40
N GLU A 403 1.09 18.18 -0.45
CA GLU A 403 1.74 19.48 -0.23
C GLU A 403 2.34 19.60 1.18
N LEU A 404 1.62 19.11 2.20
CA LEU A 404 2.15 19.09 3.56
C LEU A 404 3.32 18.12 3.69
N VAL A 405 3.26 16.94 3.08
CA VAL A 405 4.37 15.97 3.10
C VAL A 405 5.63 16.57 2.46
N LYS A 406 5.50 17.23 1.30
CA LYS A 406 6.62 17.92 0.63
C LYS A 406 7.33 18.93 1.53
N ALA A 407 6.59 19.59 2.43
CA ALA A 407 7.18 20.51 3.39
C ALA A 407 8.16 19.83 4.36
N PHE A 408 8.11 18.49 4.50
CA PHE A 408 9.02 17.69 5.35
C PHE A 408 9.99 16.83 4.56
N THR A 409 9.66 16.42 3.33
CA THR A 409 10.44 15.41 2.60
C THR A 409 11.09 15.91 1.32
N SER A 410 10.64 17.01 0.69
CA SER A 410 11.25 17.48 -0.56
C SER A 410 12.70 17.93 -0.37
N THR A 411 13.54 17.81 -1.40
CA THR A 411 14.90 18.40 -1.41
C THR A 411 14.88 19.94 -1.23
N ASN A 412 13.74 20.58 -1.53
CA ASN A 412 13.52 22.01 -1.30
C ASN A 412 13.01 22.34 0.12
N SER A 413 12.76 21.34 0.96
CA SER A 413 12.23 21.50 2.31
C SER A 413 13.23 22.16 3.25
N ARG A 414 12.72 22.98 4.17
CA ARG A 414 13.51 23.49 5.31
C ARG A 414 13.88 22.38 6.29
N HIS A 415 13.03 21.37 6.48
CA HIS A 415 13.31 20.24 7.35
C HIS A 415 14.41 19.35 6.79
N VAL A 416 14.40 19.03 5.49
CA VAL A 416 15.47 18.25 4.87
C VAL A 416 16.80 18.98 4.91
N ARG A 417 16.82 20.30 4.69
CA ARG A 417 18.03 21.12 4.85
C ARG A 417 18.55 21.13 6.30
N GLU A 418 17.65 21.07 7.28
CA GLU A 418 18.03 20.94 8.69
C GLU A 418 18.66 19.57 8.98
N VAL A 419 18.19 18.50 8.33
CA VAL A 419 18.81 17.17 8.42
C VAL A 419 20.24 17.21 7.89
N VAL A 420 20.46 17.78 6.70
CA VAL A 420 21.82 17.96 6.12
C VAL A 420 22.72 18.81 7.03
N THR A 421 22.18 19.88 7.61
CA THR A 421 22.92 20.75 8.54
C THR A 421 23.28 19.98 9.81
N SER A 422 22.34 19.23 10.37
CA SER A 422 22.56 18.41 11.57
C SER A 422 23.60 17.32 11.33
N ALA A 423 23.54 16.64 10.18
CA ALA A 423 24.53 15.66 9.75
C ALA A 423 25.95 16.26 9.67
N ARG A 424 26.06 17.50 9.17
CA ARG A 424 27.33 18.21 9.09
C ARG A 424 27.91 18.56 10.46
N GLU A 425 27.07 19.00 11.39
CA GLU A 425 27.52 19.49 12.70
C GLU A 425 27.76 18.37 13.72
N GLY A 426 27.11 17.21 13.59
CA GLY A 426 27.24 16.12 14.58
C GLY A 426 27.12 14.70 14.03
N GLY A 427 27.38 14.53 12.74
CA GLY A 427 27.41 13.23 12.06
C GLY A 427 26.07 12.50 12.11
N ALA A 428 26.15 11.17 11.96
CA ALA A 428 24.98 10.29 11.89
C ALA A 428 24.04 10.41 13.10
N SER A 429 24.57 10.75 14.29
CA SER A 429 23.74 10.88 15.48
C SER A 429 22.74 12.03 15.39
N LEU A 430 23.19 13.22 14.96
CA LEU A 430 22.33 14.38 14.81
C LEU A 430 21.48 14.30 13.54
N ASP A 431 22.00 13.67 12.48
CA ASP A 431 21.24 13.32 11.28
C ASP A 431 19.98 12.51 11.63
N ILE A 432 20.14 11.41 12.37
CA ILE A 432 19.02 10.58 12.83
C ILE A 432 18.06 11.40 13.70
N LEU A 433 18.57 12.15 14.69
CA LEU A 433 17.67 12.96 15.53
C LEU A 433 16.86 13.99 14.72
N SER A 434 17.46 14.60 13.69
CA SER A 434 16.81 15.58 12.84
C SER A 434 15.70 14.97 11.96
N GLY A 435 15.92 13.80 11.38
CA GLY A 435 14.87 13.09 10.63
C GLY A 435 13.70 12.65 11.52
N LEU A 436 13.97 12.22 12.77
CA LEU A 436 12.91 11.93 13.75
C LEU A 436 12.11 13.19 14.10
N VAL A 437 12.76 14.36 14.19
CA VAL A 437 12.08 15.65 14.36
C VAL A 437 11.15 15.93 13.17
N ALA A 438 11.62 15.79 11.94
CA ALA A 438 10.78 15.98 10.74
C ALA A 438 9.56 15.04 10.76
N GLY A 439 9.75 13.75 11.07
CA GLY A 439 8.67 12.78 11.20
C GLY A 439 7.62 13.18 12.23
N ASN A 440 8.04 13.58 13.45
CA ASN A 440 7.13 13.95 14.53
C ASN A 440 6.29 15.20 14.21
N PHE A 441 6.93 16.25 13.68
CA PHE A 441 6.22 17.46 13.27
C PHE A 441 5.25 17.18 12.12
N SER A 442 5.64 16.32 11.17
CA SER A 442 4.74 15.92 10.10
C SER A 442 3.50 15.20 10.64
N GLY A 443 3.65 14.27 11.59
CA GLY A 443 2.55 13.56 12.23
C GLY A 443 1.51 14.49 12.84
N PHE A 444 1.94 15.56 13.51
CA PHE A 444 1.05 16.58 14.04
C PHE A 444 0.24 17.28 12.94
N TRP A 445 0.91 17.89 11.95
CA TRP A 445 0.22 18.69 10.93
C TRP A 445 -0.69 17.85 10.03
N LEU A 446 -0.24 16.65 9.65
CA LEU A 446 -1.03 15.71 8.86
C LEU A 446 -2.24 15.16 9.65
N GLY A 447 -2.10 14.95 10.96
CA GLY A 447 -3.24 14.62 11.81
C GLY A 447 -4.28 15.73 11.87
N ILE A 448 -3.84 16.99 12.05
CA ILE A 448 -4.76 18.15 12.13
C ILE A 448 -5.52 18.36 10.82
N ILE A 449 -4.89 18.21 9.65
CA ILE A 449 -5.61 18.37 8.38
C ILE A 449 -6.65 17.26 8.16
N ILE A 450 -6.34 16.01 8.55
CA ILE A 450 -7.30 14.90 8.46
C ILE A 450 -8.50 15.19 9.35
N VAL A 451 -8.27 15.62 10.60
CA VAL A 451 -9.32 16.04 11.53
C VAL A 451 -10.15 17.19 10.96
N ALA A 452 -9.51 18.20 10.35
CA ALA A 452 -10.21 19.33 9.76
C ALA A 452 -11.12 18.92 8.59
N LEU A 453 -10.66 18.04 7.69
CA LEU A 453 -11.41 17.57 6.53
C LEU A 453 -12.56 16.63 6.93
N MET A 454 -12.33 15.72 7.88
CA MET A 454 -13.38 14.87 8.45
C MET A 454 -14.39 15.72 9.23
N GLY A 455 -13.92 16.68 10.04
CA GLY A 455 -14.76 17.60 10.80
C GLY A 455 -15.64 18.46 9.91
N ALA A 456 -15.11 19.00 8.81
CA ALA A 456 -15.89 19.72 7.81
C ALA A 456 -16.99 18.83 7.20
N SER A 457 -16.66 17.58 6.88
CA SER A 457 -17.61 16.60 6.34
C SER A 457 -18.72 16.26 7.34
N PHE A 458 -18.37 16.12 8.63
CA PHE A 458 -19.32 15.92 9.72
C PHE A 458 -20.26 17.12 9.91
N LEU A 459 -19.73 18.35 9.86
CA LEU A 459 -20.56 19.56 9.97
C LEU A 459 -21.53 19.68 8.78
N VAL A 460 -21.09 19.32 7.58
CA VAL A 460 -21.94 19.28 6.38
C VAL A 460 -22.98 18.17 6.47
N SER A 461 -22.64 17.00 7.03
CA SER A 461 -23.59 15.92 7.24
C SER A 461 -24.64 16.23 8.30
N GLY A 462 -24.44 17.22 9.17
CA GLY A 462 -25.45 17.71 10.11
C GLY A 462 -26.19 18.97 9.64
N ALA A 463 -25.85 19.54 8.47
CA ALA A 463 -26.39 20.81 8.02
C ALA A 463 -27.79 20.64 7.36
N GLY A 464 -28.80 21.25 8.00
CA GLY A 464 -30.19 21.33 7.50
C GLY A 464 -31.07 20.12 7.87
N SER A 465 -32.39 20.29 7.80
CA SER A 465 -33.41 19.29 8.17
C SER A 465 -33.56 18.09 7.20
N GLY A 466 -32.54 17.85 6.36
CA GLY A 466 -32.71 17.22 5.05
C GLY A 466 -31.93 15.94 4.79
N LEU A 467 -31.11 15.49 5.74
CA LEU A 467 -30.57 14.14 5.62
C LEU A 467 -31.68 13.20 6.09
N GLY A 468 -32.23 12.41 5.17
CA GLY A 468 -33.39 11.56 5.42
C GLY A 468 -33.27 10.70 6.69
N ASP A 469 -34.41 10.23 7.17
CA ASP A 469 -34.45 9.36 8.35
C ASP A 469 -33.78 8.01 8.04
N MET A 470 -32.53 7.81 8.48
CA MET A 470 -31.85 6.50 8.50
C MET A 470 -32.31 5.64 9.70
N GLY A 471 -33.44 5.98 10.31
CA GLY A 471 -34.01 5.37 11.50
C GLY A 471 -33.29 5.79 12.78
N ALA A 472 -33.25 4.88 13.75
CA ALA A 472 -32.62 5.13 15.05
C ALA A 472 -31.15 5.60 14.90
N MET A 473 -30.78 6.62 15.69
CA MET A 473 -29.45 7.25 15.70
C MET A 473 -28.99 7.73 14.30
N SER A 474 -29.91 8.29 13.51
CA SER A 474 -29.65 8.85 12.17
C SER A 474 -28.39 9.73 12.12
N GLU A 475 -28.18 10.62 13.10
CA GLU A 475 -26.98 11.48 13.20
C GLU A 475 -25.66 10.68 13.19
N VAL A 476 -25.60 9.57 13.92
CA VAL A 476 -24.39 8.72 13.99
C VAL A 476 -24.17 8.00 12.65
N LYS A 477 -25.24 7.45 12.07
CA LYS A 477 -25.18 6.77 10.77
C LYS A 477 -24.71 7.74 9.68
N TRP A 478 -25.26 8.95 9.63
CA TRP A 478 -24.83 9.97 8.68
C TRP A 478 -23.38 10.40 8.87
N ALA A 479 -22.91 10.54 10.11
CA ALA A 479 -21.51 10.84 10.37
C ALA A 479 -20.57 9.74 9.84
N VAL A 480 -20.90 8.47 10.09
CA VAL A 480 -20.10 7.34 9.57
C VAL A 480 -20.16 7.26 8.05
N PHE A 481 -21.34 7.47 7.46
CA PHE A 481 -21.48 7.51 6.00
C PHE A 481 -20.63 8.63 5.40
N ALA A 482 -20.67 9.82 6.02
CA ALA A 482 -19.87 10.95 5.58
C ALA A 482 -18.37 10.65 5.66
N PHE A 483 -17.90 10.02 6.74
CA PHE A 483 -16.50 9.58 6.84
C PHE A 483 -16.16 8.54 5.76
N GLY A 484 -17.01 7.53 5.54
CA GLY A 484 -16.83 6.57 4.44
C GLY A 484 -16.74 7.25 3.07
N LEU A 485 -17.53 8.30 2.84
CA LEU A 485 -17.48 9.11 1.63
C LEU A 485 -16.25 10.03 1.55
N VAL A 486 -15.65 10.42 2.68
CA VAL A 486 -14.32 11.06 2.70
C VAL A 486 -13.27 10.05 2.23
N ALA A 487 -13.26 8.82 2.75
CA ALA A 487 -12.35 7.76 2.28
C ALA A 487 -12.53 7.50 0.77
N PHE A 488 -13.78 7.47 0.31
CA PHE A 488 -14.11 7.41 -1.11
C PHE A 488 -13.55 8.60 -1.90
N GLY A 489 -13.67 9.82 -1.37
CA GLY A 489 -13.15 11.02 -2.01
C GLY A 489 -11.63 11.01 -2.19
N PHE A 490 -10.86 10.45 -1.25
CA PHE A 490 -9.41 10.26 -1.43
C PHE A 490 -9.10 9.44 -2.68
N LEU A 491 -9.97 8.48 -3.02
CA LEU A 491 -9.89 7.68 -4.22
C LEU A 491 -10.30 8.43 -5.49
N GLY A 492 -10.76 9.68 -5.41
CA GLY A 492 -11.01 10.51 -6.58
C GLY A 492 -9.79 10.73 -7.47
N MET A 493 -8.59 10.56 -6.91
CA MET A 493 -7.32 10.68 -7.63
C MET A 493 -6.55 9.37 -7.76
N GLY A 494 -7.15 8.22 -7.47
CA GLY A 494 -6.40 6.98 -7.31
C GLY A 494 -5.48 6.62 -8.48
N ALA A 495 -5.93 6.77 -9.73
CA ALA A 495 -5.08 6.52 -10.89
C ALA A 495 -3.84 7.45 -10.92
N VAL A 496 -4.00 8.71 -10.51
CA VAL A 496 -2.91 9.70 -10.46
C VAL A 496 -2.03 9.49 -9.23
N THR A 497 -2.59 9.17 -8.06
CA THR A 497 -1.83 8.83 -6.85
C THR A 497 -0.91 7.65 -7.11
N ILE A 498 -1.41 6.59 -7.74
CA ILE A 498 -0.59 5.44 -8.14
C ILE A 498 0.43 5.82 -9.21
N ALA A 499 0.09 6.74 -10.12
CA ALA A 499 1.00 7.17 -11.16
C ALA A 499 2.21 7.94 -10.64
N VAL A 500 1.99 8.87 -9.69
CA VAL A 500 3.09 9.63 -9.08
C VAL A 500 3.89 8.80 -8.09
N ASP A 501 3.28 7.80 -7.44
CA ASP A 501 4.02 6.83 -6.61
C ASP A 501 4.89 5.91 -7.48
N SER A 502 4.31 5.35 -8.56
CA SER A 502 5.03 4.49 -9.52
C SER A 502 6.09 5.24 -10.33
N TYR A 503 6.08 6.57 -10.35
CA TYR A 503 7.12 7.37 -10.98
C TYR A 503 8.48 7.12 -10.32
N GLY A 504 8.52 7.06 -8.98
CA GLY A 504 9.75 6.89 -8.19
C GLY A 504 10.53 5.62 -8.53
N PRO A 505 9.95 4.41 -8.40
CA PRO A 505 10.66 3.16 -8.69
C PRO A 505 11.17 3.05 -10.13
N VAL A 506 10.55 3.76 -11.08
CA VAL A 506 11.02 3.79 -12.47
C VAL A 506 12.24 4.69 -12.62
N THR A 507 12.26 5.85 -11.97
CA THR A 507 13.39 6.78 -12.03
C THR A 507 14.60 6.25 -11.29
N ASP A 508 14.38 5.62 -10.14
CA ASP A 508 15.39 4.93 -9.34
C ASP A 508 16.08 3.84 -10.18
N ASN A 509 15.31 2.87 -10.70
CA ASN A 509 15.86 1.85 -11.59
C ASN A 509 16.44 2.39 -12.90
N ALA A 510 16.02 3.55 -13.38
CA ALA A 510 16.64 4.13 -14.56
C ALA A 510 18.10 4.56 -14.28
N GLN A 511 18.36 5.06 -13.07
CA GLN A 511 19.72 5.31 -12.58
C GLN A 511 20.51 4.00 -12.50
N SER A 512 19.98 2.95 -11.86
CA SER A 512 20.70 1.68 -11.75
C SER A 512 20.92 1.02 -13.10
N VAL A 513 19.95 1.07 -14.02
CA VAL A 513 20.13 0.55 -15.39
C VAL A 513 21.25 1.28 -16.12
N TYR A 514 21.38 2.59 -15.93
CA TYR A 514 22.48 3.37 -16.49
C TYR A 514 23.84 2.83 -16.00
N GLU A 515 24.02 2.72 -14.67
CA GLU A 515 25.29 2.27 -14.06
C GLU A 515 25.59 0.80 -14.38
N LEU A 516 24.63 -0.11 -14.21
CA LEU A 516 24.76 -1.54 -14.48
C LEU A 516 25.03 -1.87 -15.95
N SER A 517 24.56 -1.03 -16.87
CA SER A 517 24.82 -1.22 -18.29
C SER A 517 26.29 -1.04 -18.66
N THR A 518 27.05 -0.32 -17.82
CA THR A 518 28.45 0.08 -18.05
C THR A 518 28.63 0.68 -19.45
N ILE A 519 27.63 1.43 -19.91
CA ILE A 519 27.55 1.90 -21.30
C ILE A 519 28.72 2.82 -21.66
N GLU A 520 29.23 3.58 -20.70
CA GLU A 520 30.39 4.48 -20.86
C GLU A 520 31.68 3.72 -21.20
N ASP A 521 31.81 2.49 -20.73
CA ASP A 521 32.99 1.65 -20.95
C ASP A 521 32.94 0.90 -22.30
N ILE A 522 31.80 0.96 -23.02
CA ILE A 522 31.63 0.24 -24.28
C ILE A 522 32.45 0.93 -25.39
N PRO A 523 33.40 0.22 -26.04
CA PRO A 523 34.22 0.81 -27.08
C PRO A 523 33.37 1.29 -28.27
N ASN A 524 33.65 2.51 -28.76
CA ASN A 524 32.96 3.13 -29.89
C ASN A 524 31.45 3.41 -29.72
N VAL A 525 30.90 3.31 -28.51
CA VAL A 525 29.47 3.50 -28.25
C VAL A 525 28.95 4.87 -28.71
N SER A 526 29.73 5.94 -28.59
CA SER A 526 29.34 7.27 -29.07
C SER A 526 29.08 7.32 -30.58
N ASN A 527 29.88 6.58 -31.36
CA ASN A 527 29.69 6.48 -32.81
C ASN A 527 28.50 5.59 -33.16
N GLU A 528 28.30 4.51 -32.40
CA GLU A 528 27.13 3.64 -32.54
C GLU A 528 25.83 4.40 -32.26
N LEU A 529 25.75 5.12 -31.14
CA LEU A 529 24.61 5.94 -30.76
C LEU A 529 24.27 6.97 -31.84
N LYS A 530 25.30 7.63 -32.40
CA LYS A 530 25.12 8.58 -33.49
C LYS A 530 24.61 7.92 -34.77
N LYS A 531 25.11 6.74 -35.13
CA LYS A 531 24.73 6.00 -36.34
C LYS A 531 23.32 5.40 -36.26
N HIS A 532 23.00 4.76 -35.14
CA HIS A 532 21.77 3.98 -34.97
C HIS A 532 20.61 4.80 -34.40
N TYR A 533 20.90 5.83 -33.60
CA TYR A 533 19.88 6.62 -32.89
C TYR A 533 19.91 8.12 -33.23
N GLY A 534 20.91 8.59 -33.99
CA GLY A 534 20.93 9.94 -34.55
C GLY A 534 21.32 11.05 -33.58
N PHE A 535 21.88 10.74 -32.40
CA PHE A 535 22.33 11.74 -31.43
C PHE A 535 23.72 11.40 -30.88
N ALA A 536 24.44 12.43 -30.41
CA ALA A 536 25.67 12.24 -29.65
C ALA A 536 25.34 12.20 -28.15
N PRO A 537 25.84 11.21 -27.39
CA PRO A 537 25.54 11.09 -25.96
C PRO A 537 26.10 12.26 -25.15
N ARG A 538 25.35 12.71 -24.14
CA ARG A 538 25.75 13.73 -23.16
C ARG A 538 25.97 13.10 -21.78
N TRP A 539 27.12 12.50 -21.59
CA TRP A 539 27.47 11.72 -20.40
C TRP A 539 27.45 12.55 -19.11
N ASP A 540 27.97 13.78 -19.19
CA ASP A 540 28.07 14.74 -18.09
C ASP A 540 26.71 15.10 -17.48
N ILE A 541 25.68 15.19 -18.32
CA ILE A 541 24.34 15.62 -17.91
C ILE A 541 23.42 14.41 -17.67
N ALA A 542 23.64 13.28 -18.34
CA ALA A 542 22.76 12.12 -18.27
C ALA A 542 22.58 11.62 -16.83
N LYS A 543 23.69 11.47 -16.10
CA LYS A 543 23.69 11.02 -14.71
C LYS A 543 22.99 12.02 -13.79
N HIS A 544 23.34 13.30 -13.88
CA HIS A 544 22.72 14.35 -13.08
C HIS A 544 21.20 14.42 -13.28
N ILE A 545 20.71 14.27 -14.51
CA ILE A 545 19.26 14.22 -14.78
C ILE A 545 18.61 13.02 -14.09
N LEU A 546 19.21 11.83 -14.15
CA LEU A 546 18.66 10.63 -13.52
C LEU A 546 18.61 10.78 -11.99
N GLU A 547 19.69 11.25 -11.37
CA GLU A 547 19.76 11.47 -9.91
C GLU A 547 18.78 12.56 -9.44
N ALA A 548 18.63 13.65 -10.20
CA ALA A 548 17.65 14.70 -9.90
C ALA A 548 16.20 14.21 -10.04
N GLN A 549 15.95 13.26 -10.95
CA GLN A 549 14.64 12.64 -11.09
C GLN A 549 14.31 11.69 -9.96
N ASP A 550 15.30 10.92 -9.50
CA ASP A 550 15.15 10.04 -8.36
C ASP A 550 14.78 10.82 -7.09
N GLY A 551 15.44 11.95 -6.80
CA GLY A 551 15.05 12.82 -5.68
C GLY A 551 13.60 13.31 -5.76
N ALA A 552 13.10 13.66 -6.94
CA ALA A 552 11.68 13.99 -7.13
C ALA A 552 10.77 12.76 -6.98
N GLY A 553 11.24 11.59 -7.43
CA GLY A 553 10.61 10.30 -7.19
C GLY A 553 10.43 10.00 -5.71
N ASN A 554 11.47 10.17 -4.90
CA ASN A 554 11.44 9.97 -3.44
C ASN A 554 10.45 10.91 -2.75
N THR A 555 10.40 12.17 -3.18
CA THR A 555 9.39 13.12 -2.71
C THR A 555 7.97 12.61 -2.99
N PHE A 556 7.65 12.18 -4.21
CA PHE A 556 6.29 11.79 -4.58
C PHE A 556 5.89 10.41 -4.06
N LYS A 557 6.83 9.47 -3.97
CA LYS A 557 6.69 8.21 -3.22
C LYS A 557 6.32 8.50 -1.77
N ALA A 558 7.00 9.44 -1.12
CA ALA A 558 6.65 9.85 0.25
C ALA A 558 5.25 10.48 0.32
N THR A 559 4.85 11.31 -0.66
CA THR A 559 3.53 11.96 -0.65
C THR A 559 2.34 10.99 -0.76
N ALA A 560 2.50 9.88 -1.48
CA ALA A 560 1.44 8.90 -1.69
C ALA A 560 1.15 8.08 -0.42
N LYS A 561 2.16 7.81 0.42
CA LYS A 561 2.03 6.95 1.60
C LYS A 561 1.00 7.49 2.62
N PRO A 562 1.06 8.77 3.08
CA PRO A 562 0.04 9.34 3.96
C PRO A 562 -1.35 9.41 3.36
N VAL A 563 -1.47 9.58 2.04
CA VAL A 563 -2.78 9.54 1.35
C VAL A 563 -3.38 8.14 1.48
N LEU A 564 -2.60 7.09 1.16
CA LEU A 564 -3.05 5.70 1.22
C LEU A 564 -3.44 5.27 2.65
N ILE A 565 -2.60 5.52 3.67
CA ILE A 565 -2.96 5.20 5.06
C ILE A 565 -4.17 6.03 5.55
N GLY A 566 -4.32 7.28 5.10
CA GLY A 566 -5.50 8.10 5.40
C GLY A 566 -6.79 7.42 4.94
N THR A 567 -6.80 6.85 3.72
CA THR A 567 -7.95 6.07 3.25
C THR A 567 -8.25 4.85 4.09
N ALA A 568 -7.20 4.15 4.55
CA ALA A 568 -7.31 2.95 5.37
C ALA A 568 -8.03 3.23 6.68
N VAL A 569 -7.64 4.30 7.35
CA VAL A 569 -8.14 4.66 8.69
C VAL A 569 -9.56 5.19 8.61
N VAL A 570 -9.84 6.04 7.63
CA VAL A 570 -11.19 6.56 7.41
C VAL A 570 -12.12 5.43 6.95
N GLY A 571 -11.68 4.57 6.02
CA GLY A 571 -12.45 3.42 5.54
C GLY A 571 -12.66 2.34 6.61
N ALA A 572 -11.66 2.08 7.46
CA ALA A 572 -11.77 1.19 8.61
C ALA A 572 -12.92 1.61 9.55
N THR A 573 -13.17 2.91 9.68
CA THR A 573 -14.28 3.42 10.50
C THR A 573 -15.63 2.90 10.01
N THR A 574 -15.86 2.86 8.69
CA THR A 574 -17.10 2.33 8.09
C THR A 574 -17.24 0.82 8.34
N MET A 575 -16.16 0.05 8.21
CA MET A 575 -16.20 -1.41 8.46
C MET A 575 -16.39 -1.74 9.94
N ILE A 576 -15.71 -1.01 10.84
CA ILE A 576 -15.90 -1.13 12.30
C ILE A 576 -17.35 -0.80 12.65
N PHE A 577 -17.95 0.20 12.00
CA PHE A 577 -19.34 0.53 12.20
C PHE A 577 -20.30 -0.57 11.73
N SER A 578 -20.00 -1.31 10.66
CA SER A 578 -20.77 -2.49 10.27
C SER A 578 -20.79 -3.55 11.39
N ILE A 579 -19.65 -3.78 12.06
CA ILE A 579 -19.59 -4.66 13.25
C ILE A 579 -20.48 -4.11 14.38
N ILE A 580 -20.40 -2.81 14.64
CA ILE A 580 -21.21 -2.15 15.68
C ILE A 580 -22.71 -2.30 15.38
N MET A 581 -23.13 -2.05 14.13
CA MET A 581 -24.51 -2.18 13.69
C MET A 581 -25.03 -3.61 13.90
N MET A 582 -24.22 -4.61 13.57
CA MET A 582 -24.56 -6.01 13.80
C MET A 582 -24.76 -6.33 15.29
N LEU A 583 -23.82 -5.94 16.16
CA LEU A 583 -23.87 -6.27 17.59
C LEU A 583 -24.97 -5.52 18.37
N THR A 584 -25.39 -4.35 17.85
CA THR A 584 -26.35 -3.46 18.54
C THR A 584 -27.77 -3.50 17.95
N GLU A 585 -28.04 -4.45 17.05
CA GLU A 585 -29.31 -4.55 16.31
C GLU A 585 -29.67 -3.22 15.61
N GLY A 586 -28.72 -2.69 14.85
CA GLY A 586 -28.88 -1.43 14.13
C GLY A 586 -28.96 -0.19 15.03
N LEU A 587 -28.22 -0.21 16.14
CA LEU A 587 -28.21 0.80 17.20
C LEU A 587 -29.53 0.91 17.99
N SER A 588 -30.42 -0.08 17.90
CA SER A 588 -31.69 -0.08 18.64
C SER A 588 -31.52 -0.59 20.09
N ASN A 589 -30.51 -1.43 20.36
CA ASN A 589 -30.25 -1.98 21.68
C ASN A 589 -29.33 -1.05 22.50
N ALA A 590 -29.93 -0.21 23.35
CA ALA A 590 -29.21 0.77 24.17
C ALA A 590 -28.17 0.14 25.13
N ALA A 591 -28.42 -1.08 25.62
CA ALA A 591 -27.48 -1.76 26.53
C ALA A 591 -26.18 -2.15 25.81
N GLU A 592 -26.31 -2.64 24.57
CA GLU A 592 -25.17 -2.99 23.71
C GLU A 592 -24.46 -1.74 23.19
N VAL A 593 -25.18 -0.65 22.91
CA VAL A 593 -24.57 0.64 22.53
C VAL A 593 -23.72 1.21 23.68
N ASN A 594 -24.18 1.12 24.93
CA ASN A 594 -23.45 1.63 26.10
C ASN A 594 -22.09 0.94 26.32
N LYS A 595 -21.88 -0.27 25.78
CA LYS A 595 -20.60 -0.99 25.85
C LYS A 595 -19.50 -0.38 24.96
N LEU A 596 -19.85 0.53 24.06
CA LEU A 596 -18.88 1.33 23.28
C LEU A 596 -18.28 2.50 24.06
N GLY A 597 -18.76 2.75 25.29
CA GLY A 597 -18.24 3.82 26.14
C GLY A 597 -16.90 3.46 26.78
N LEU A 598 -16.06 4.46 27.04
CA LEU A 598 -14.78 4.29 27.76
C LEU A 598 -14.93 3.73 29.19
N ALA A 599 -16.12 3.82 29.78
CA ALA A 599 -16.44 3.21 31.06
C ALA A 599 -16.60 1.68 30.98
N HIS A 600 -16.76 1.11 29.78
CA HIS A 600 -16.77 -0.32 29.57
C HIS A 600 -15.33 -0.84 29.48
N ALA A 601 -14.89 -1.57 30.51
CA ALA A 601 -13.50 -2.00 30.63
C ALA A 601 -12.97 -2.82 29.44
N PRO A 602 -13.70 -3.79 28.85
CA PRO A 602 -13.25 -4.49 27.66
C PRO A 602 -12.91 -3.55 26.50
N PHE A 603 -13.77 -2.59 26.20
CA PHE A 603 -13.55 -1.61 25.14
C PHE A 603 -12.27 -0.77 25.39
N LEU A 604 -12.09 -0.26 26.61
CA LEU A 604 -10.90 0.50 27.00
C LEU A 604 -9.61 -0.35 26.92
N LEU A 605 -9.65 -1.61 27.38
CA LEU A 605 -8.53 -2.53 27.28
C LEU A 605 -8.19 -2.86 25.83
N GLY A 606 -9.20 -2.94 24.96
CA GLY A 606 -9.04 -3.04 23.52
C GLY A 606 -8.23 -1.87 22.96
N LEU A 607 -8.57 -0.64 23.36
CA LEU A 607 -7.86 0.57 22.93
C LEU A 607 -6.37 0.54 23.32
N ILE A 608 -6.04 0.11 24.54
CA ILE A 608 -4.63 -0.01 24.97
C ILE A 608 -3.91 -1.11 24.16
N THR A 609 -4.59 -2.23 23.92
CA THR A 609 -4.02 -3.38 23.21
C THR A 609 -3.71 -3.05 21.75
N GLY A 610 -4.57 -2.29 21.06
CA GLY A 610 -4.32 -1.88 19.67
C GLY A 610 -3.01 -1.11 19.51
N GLY A 611 -2.71 -0.17 20.41
CA GLY A 611 -1.44 0.58 20.41
C GLY A 611 -0.24 -0.35 20.60
N ALA A 612 -0.32 -1.32 21.52
CA ALA A 612 0.74 -2.31 21.73
C ALA A 612 1.00 -3.16 20.47
N VAL A 613 -0.04 -3.55 19.74
CA VAL A 613 0.09 -4.31 18.49
C VAL A 613 0.77 -3.51 17.39
N ILE A 614 0.49 -2.21 17.26
CA ILE A 614 1.15 -1.33 16.26
C ILE A 614 2.66 -1.23 16.50
N TYR A 615 3.07 -1.08 17.76
CA TYR A 615 4.50 -1.02 18.12
C TYR A 615 5.19 -2.36 17.92
N TRP A 616 4.55 -3.47 18.32
CA TRP A 616 5.08 -4.81 18.02
C TRP A 616 5.22 -5.03 16.52
N PHE A 617 4.19 -4.70 15.73
CA PHE A 617 4.19 -4.86 14.29
C PHE A 617 5.34 -4.08 13.62
N SER A 618 5.52 -2.82 14.00
CA SER A 618 6.59 -1.97 13.50
C SER A 618 7.96 -2.56 13.86
N GLY A 619 8.16 -2.98 15.13
CA GLY A 619 9.39 -3.64 15.56
C GLY A 619 9.67 -4.97 14.85
N ALA A 620 8.65 -5.81 14.67
CA ALA A 620 8.77 -7.11 14.02
C ALA A 620 9.15 -7.00 12.54
N SER A 621 8.57 -6.02 11.83
CA SER A 621 8.90 -5.76 10.42
C SER A 621 10.32 -5.20 10.27
N MET A 622 10.73 -4.24 11.11
CA MET A 622 12.11 -3.75 11.13
C MET A 622 13.11 -4.86 11.45
N GLN A 623 12.83 -5.70 12.45
CA GLN A 623 13.71 -6.82 12.82
C GLN A 623 13.92 -7.80 11.67
N ALA A 624 12.88 -8.07 10.86
CA ALA A 624 12.98 -8.91 9.68
C ALA A 624 13.93 -8.31 8.64
N VAL A 625 13.86 -6.99 8.41
CA VAL A 625 14.78 -6.27 7.52
C VAL A 625 16.20 -6.30 8.08
N THR A 626 16.42 -5.87 9.32
CA THR A 626 17.75 -5.81 9.95
C THR A 626 18.50 -7.14 9.85
N THR A 627 17.81 -8.23 10.12
CA THR A 627 18.41 -9.57 10.11
C THR A 627 18.69 -10.08 8.71
N GLY A 628 17.78 -9.82 7.77
CA GLY A 628 17.99 -10.16 6.37
C GLY A 628 19.13 -9.33 5.76
N ALA A 629 19.16 -8.02 6.03
CA ALA A 629 20.17 -7.09 5.56
C ALA A 629 21.56 -7.53 6.04
N TYR A 630 21.72 -7.89 7.31
CA TYR A 630 22.98 -8.45 7.82
C TYR A 630 23.47 -9.65 6.99
N ARG A 631 22.58 -10.58 6.64
CA ARG A 631 22.94 -11.76 5.83
C ARG A 631 23.26 -11.42 4.38
N ALA A 632 22.56 -10.44 3.80
CA ALA A 632 22.86 -9.92 2.48
C ALA A 632 24.24 -9.25 2.48
N VAL A 633 24.51 -8.35 3.43
CA VAL A 633 25.81 -7.68 3.65
C VAL A 633 26.95 -8.70 3.80
N GLU A 634 26.78 -9.70 4.67
CA GLU A 634 27.78 -10.75 4.88
C GLU A 634 28.08 -11.50 3.58
N PHE A 635 27.05 -11.83 2.79
CA PHE A 635 27.24 -12.49 1.51
C PHE A 635 27.94 -11.57 0.49
N ILE A 636 27.48 -10.32 0.34
CA ILE A 636 28.02 -9.36 -0.63
C ILE A 636 29.50 -9.09 -0.31
N LYS A 637 29.85 -8.79 0.94
CA LYS A 637 31.25 -8.55 1.35
C LYS A 637 32.19 -9.72 1.02
N ASN A 638 31.72 -10.95 1.17
CA ASN A 638 32.53 -12.14 0.94
C ASN A 638 32.66 -12.53 -0.55
N ASN A 639 31.80 -11.99 -1.43
CA ASN A 639 31.73 -12.39 -2.84
C ASN A 639 31.96 -11.22 -3.82
N MET A 640 32.02 -9.98 -3.33
CA MET A 640 32.34 -8.82 -4.15
C MET A 640 33.84 -8.81 -4.50
N GLN A 641 34.14 -8.75 -5.79
CA GLN A 641 35.51 -8.68 -6.31
C GLN A 641 35.81 -7.24 -6.73
N LEU A 642 36.82 -6.63 -6.12
CA LEU A 642 37.26 -5.25 -6.40
C LEU A 642 38.50 -5.20 -7.30
N ASP A 643 38.92 -6.34 -7.84
CA ASP A 643 40.09 -6.46 -8.71
C ASP A 643 39.91 -5.64 -10.00
N GLN A 644 41.01 -5.13 -10.58
CA GLN A 644 40.98 -4.28 -11.80
C GLN A 644 40.35 -4.97 -13.02
N ASN A 645 40.24 -6.30 -13.01
CA ASN A 645 39.65 -7.08 -14.10
C ASN A 645 38.14 -7.36 -13.90
N ALA A 646 37.59 -7.06 -12.72
CA ALA A 646 36.18 -7.28 -12.41
C ALA A 646 35.36 -6.09 -12.90
N THR A 647 34.53 -6.30 -13.92
CA THR A 647 33.65 -5.26 -14.49
C THR A 647 32.20 -5.40 -14.02
N LYS A 648 31.70 -6.63 -13.83
CA LYS A 648 30.34 -6.91 -13.38
C LYS A 648 30.28 -8.08 -12.40
N ALA A 649 29.33 -8.04 -11.47
CA ALA A 649 29.01 -9.14 -10.60
C ALA A 649 28.48 -10.35 -11.40
N SER A 650 28.70 -11.56 -10.89
CA SER A 650 28.19 -12.75 -11.57
C SER A 650 26.67 -12.87 -11.40
N SER A 651 25.96 -13.29 -12.47
CA SER A 651 24.51 -13.54 -12.41
C SER A 651 24.14 -14.58 -11.33
N LYS A 652 25.06 -15.48 -11.01
CA LYS A 652 24.87 -16.48 -9.95
C LYS A 652 24.82 -15.82 -8.56
N ASP A 653 25.70 -14.85 -8.30
CA ASP A 653 25.77 -14.17 -7.01
C ASP A 653 24.58 -13.23 -6.83
N SER A 654 24.18 -12.49 -7.87
CA SER A 654 22.95 -11.68 -7.82
C SER A 654 21.70 -12.51 -7.54
N LYS A 655 21.55 -13.66 -8.22
CA LYS A 655 20.44 -14.60 -7.93
C LYS A 655 20.49 -15.13 -6.50
N LYS A 656 21.69 -15.28 -5.93
CA LYS A 656 21.86 -15.73 -4.55
C LYS A 656 21.43 -14.67 -3.55
N VAL A 657 21.76 -13.39 -3.78
CA VAL A 657 21.25 -12.27 -2.97
C VAL A 657 19.72 -12.21 -3.03
N VAL A 658 19.12 -12.28 -4.22
CA VAL A 658 17.65 -12.33 -4.39
C VAL A 658 17.03 -13.50 -3.60
N GLN A 659 17.67 -14.67 -3.60
CA GLN A 659 17.20 -15.80 -2.79
C GLN A 659 17.23 -15.49 -1.29
N ILE A 660 18.32 -14.89 -0.79
CA ILE A 660 18.45 -14.50 0.63
C ILE A 660 17.33 -13.53 1.00
N CYS A 661 17.15 -12.45 0.23
CA CYS A 661 16.09 -11.46 0.46
C CYS A 661 14.70 -12.13 0.50
N THR A 662 14.41 -13.01 -0.47
CA THR A 662 13.12 -13.72 -0.55
C THR A 662 12.86 -14.61 0.67
N GLU A 663 13.85 -15.38 1.11
CA GLU A 663 13.69 -16.29 2.23
C GLU A 663 13.42 -15.56 3.55
N TYR A 664 14.11 -14.46 3.81
CA TYR A 664 13.93 -13.66 5.02
C TYR A 664 12.63 -12.84 4.98
N ALA A 665 12.27 -12.29 3.82
CA ALA A 665 10.98 -11.65 3.61
C ALA A 665 9.81 -12.59 3.91
N GLN A 666 9.82 -13.82 3.39
CA GLN A 666 8.75 -14.79 3.64
C GLN A 666 8.70 -15.27 5.10
N LYS A 667 9.85 -15.45 5.75
CA LYS A 667 9.90 -15.81 7.19
C LYS A 667 9.35 -14.68 8.07
N GLY A 668 9.77 -13.44 7.81
CA GLY A 668 9.28 -12.26 8.52
C GLY A 668 7.77 -12.10 8.34
N MET A 669 7.31 -12.08 7.09
CA MET A 669 5.88 -11.97 6.77
C MET A 669 5.05 -13.08 7.41
N LEU A 670 5.52 -14.33 7.41
CA LEU A 670 4.76 -15.43 8.03
C LEU A 670 4.58 -15.24 9.54
N ASN A 671 5.62 -14.80 10.26
CA ASN A 671 5.52 -14.55 11.70
C ASN A 671 4.54 -13.40 11.98
N ILE A 672 4.65 -12.30 11.22
CA ILE A 672 3.78 -11.13 11.37
C ILE A 672 2.33 -11.50 11.07
N PHE A 673 2.08 -12.14 9.92
CA PHE A 673 0.73 -12.55 9.50
C PHE A 673 0.07 -13.45 10.54
N LEU A 674 0.75 -14.51 11.00
CA LEU A 674 0.16 -15.42 11.98
C LEU A 674 -0.03 -14.76 13.35
N GLY A 675 0.86 -13.86 13.75
CA GLY A 675 0.67 -13.07 14.97
C GLY A 675 -0.58 -12.19 14.89
N VAL A 676 -0.76 -11.43 13.82
CA VAL A 676 -1.95 -10.57 13.59
C VAL A 676 -3.22 -11.42 13.45
N PHE A 677 -3.17 -12.48 12.64
CA PHE A 677 -4.31 -13.36 12.37
C PHE A 677 -4.86 -14.02 13.64
N PHE A 678 -3.99 -14.61 14.45
CA PHE A 678 -4.41 -15.24 15.71
C PHE A 678 -4.72 -14.23 16.80
N ALA A 679 -4.08 -13.05 16.82
CA ALA A 679 -4.47 -11.97 17.70
C ALA A 679 -5.91 -11.50 17.40
N ALA A 680 -6.24 -11.28 16.13
CA ALA A 680 -7.58 -10.87 15.72
C ALA A 680 -8.66 -11.88 16.14
N LEU A 681 -8.43 -13.17 15.89
CA LEU A 681 -9.31 -14.25 16.38
C LEU A 681 -9.38 -14.26 17.90
N GLY A 682 -8.25 -14.25 18.60
CA GLY A 682 -8.20 -14.31 20.06
C GLY A 682 -8.97 -13.17 20.71
N PHE A 683 -8.77 -11.95 20.22
CA PHE A 683 -9.40 -10.74 20.74
C PHE A 683 -10.91 -10.70 20.47
N ALA A 684 -11.36 -11.11 19.27
CA ALA A 684 -12.79 -11.23 18.97
C ALA A 684 -13.49 -12.25 19.88
N PHE A 685 -12.80 -13.35 20.23
CA PHE A 685 -13.33 -14.40 21.11
C PHE A 685 -13.26 -14.04 22.60
N VAL A 686 -12.36 -13.15 23.02
CA VAL A 686 -12.34 -12.63 24.39
C VAL A 686 -13.62 -11.84 24.65
N ASP A 687 -13.87 -10.83 23.82
CA ASP A 687 -15.04 -9.97 23.89
C ASP A 687 -15.15 -9.13 22.60
N PRO A 688 -16.31 -9.10 21.91
CA PRO A 688 -16.48 -8.30 20.70
C PRO A 688 -16.22 -6.79 20.87
N TYR A 689 -16.52 -6.21 22.03
CA TYR A 689 -16.28 -4.80 22.32
C TYR A 689 -14.80 -4.51 22.63
N PHE A 690 -14.10 -5.45 23.26
CA PHE A 690 -12.64 -5.42 23.32
C PHE A 690 -12.05 -5.36 21.91
N PHE A 691 -12.56 -6.20 21.01
CA PHE A 691 -12.07 -6.23 19.64
C PHE A 691 -12.38 -4.94 18.86
N ILE A 692 -13.56 -4.34 19.04
CA ILE A 692 -13.87 -3.01 18.46
C ILE A 692 -12.89 -1.95 18.98
N GLY A 693 -12.63 -1.89 20.29
CA GLY A 693 -11.65 -0.97 20.86
C GLY A 693 -10.24 -1.18 20.28
N TYR A 694 -9.86 -2.45 20.08
CA TYR A 694 -8.62 -2.82 19.39
C TYR A 694 -8.58 -2.30 17.94
N LEU A 695 -9.64 -2.50 17.15
CA LEU A 695 -9.72 -2.04 15.75
C LEU A 695 -9.63 -0.51 15.62
N ILE A 696 -10.31 0.23 16.49
CA ILE A 696 -10.22 1.70 16.52
C ILE A 696 -8.79 2.14 16.84
N SER A 697 -8.15 1.48 17.81
CA SER A 697 -6.80 1.83 18.25
C SER A 697 -5.74 1.50 17.21
N ILE A 698 -5.78 0.34 16.54
CA ILE A 698 -4.82 0.05 15.46
C ILE A 698 -4.93 1.05 14.31
N ALA A 699 -6.13 1.56 14.02
CA ALA A 699 -6.33 2.58 13.00
C ALA A 699 -5.71 3.92 13.43
N ILE A 700 -5.96 4.39 14.66
CA ILE A 700 -5.44 5.67 15.16
C ILE A 700 -3.92 5.63 15.37
N PHE A 701 -3.41 4.65 16.13
CA PHE A 701 -1.97 4.53 16.36
C PHE A 701 -1.23 4.22 15.05
N GLY A 702 -1.82 3.37 14.20
CA GLY A 702 -1.28 3.05 12.89
C GLY A 702 -1.18 4.26 11.97
N LEU A 703 -2.16 5.16 11.97
CA LEU A 703 -2.12 6.41 11.21
C LEU A 703 -0.85 7.22 11.52
N TYR A 704 -0.67 7.55 12.81
CA TYR A 704 0.42 8.40 13.24
C TYR A 704 1.77 7.70 13.09
N GLN A 705 1.84 6.40 13.41
CA GLN A 705 3.07 5.62 13.26
C GLN A 705 3.48 5.53 11.79
N ALA A 706 2.53 5.31 10.86
CA ALA A 706 2.82 5.27 9.43
C ALA A 706 3.31 6.62 8.90
N ILE A 707 2.64 7.72 9.25
CA ILE A 707 3.03 9.08 8.83
C ILE A 707 4.42 9.43 9.34
N PHE A 708 4.65 9.21 10.64
CA PHE A 708 5.93 9.46 11.29
C PHE A 708 7.07 8.74 10.58
N MET A 709 6.94 7.43 10.37
CA MET A 709 8.00 6.62 9.76
C MET A 709 8.18 6.94 8.26
N ALA A 710 7.10 7.17 7.50
CA ALA A 710 7.19 7.55 6.09
C ALA A 710 7.97 8.84 5.89
N ASN A 711 7.64 9.88 6.67
CA ASN A 711 8.19 11.21 6.46
C ASN A 711 9.58 11.36 7.09
N ALA A 712 9.87 10.69 8.21
CA ALA A 712 11.24 10.62 8.74
C ALA A 712 12.18 9.97 7.72
N GLY A 713 11.79 8.80 7.18
CA GLY A 713 12.57 8.11 6.15
C GLY A 713 12.72 8.90 4.86
N GLY A 714 11.65 9.52 4.37
CA GLY A 714 11.72 10.39 3.19
C GLY A 714 12.62 11.62 3.40
N ALA A 715 12.69 12.15 4.61
CA ALA A 715 13.57 13.27 4.93
C ALA A 715 15.06 12.87 4.93
N TRP A 716 15.40 11.71 5.50
CA TRP A 716 16.79 11.20 5.46
C TRP A 716 17.25 10.89 4.03
N ASP A 717 16.40 10.25 3.23
CA ASP A 717 16.68 9.93 1.84
C ASP A 717 16.99 11.19 1.01
N ASN A 718 16.09 12.18 1.06
CA ASN A 718 16.32 13.41 0.33
C ASN A 718 17.44 14.27 0.93
N ALA A 719 17.79 14.11 2.20
CA ALA A 719 18.99 14.71 2.77
C ALA A 719 20.26 14.08 2.15
N LYS A 720 20.29 12.75 1.99
CA LYS A 720 21.34 12.05 1.23
C LYS A 720 21.41 12.59 -0.20
N LYS A 721 20.27 12.72 -0.90
CA LYS A 721 20.23 13.23 -2.29
C LYS A 721 20.72 14.68 -2.42
N ILE A 722 20.45 15.56 -1.45
CA ILE A 722 21.05 16.92 -1.43
C ILE A 722 22.57 16.84 -1.34
N VAL A 723 23.12 15.97 -0.49
CA VAL A 723 24.58 15.81 -0.34
C VAL A 723 25.20 15.24 -1.61
N GLU A 724 24.51 14.31 -2.27
CA GLU A 724 24.97 13.61 -3.47
C GLU A 724 24.90 14.46 -4.74
N VAL A 725 23.83 15.25 -4.91
CA VAL A 725 23.51 15.96 -6.16
C VAL A 725 23.79 17.45 -6.05
N ASP A 726 23.21 18.13 -5.06
CA ASP A 726 23.30 19.59 -4.96
C ASP A 726 24.67 20.06 -4.44
N LEU A 727 25.27 19.29 -3.54
CA LEU A 727 26.57 19.60 -2.93
C LEU A 727 27.76 18.89 -3.59
N ASP A 728 27.50 17.89 -4.44
CA ASP A 728 28.53 17.03 -5.07
C ASP A 728 29.58 16.52 -4.06
N ALA A 729 29.12 16.08 -2.89
CA ALA A 729 29.97 15.76 -1.74
C ALA A 729 30.07 14.25 -1.45
N LYS A 730 30.01 13.41 -2.49
CA LYS A 730 30.11 11.93 -2.37
C LYS A 730 31.46 11.50 -1.79
N GLY A 731 31.44 10.52 -0.90
CA GLY A 731 32.64 9.98 -0.23
C GLY A 731 33.23 10.87 0.87
N THR A 732 32.50 11.89 1.31
CA THR A 732 32.87 12.73 2.47
C THR A 732 32.25 12.20 3.77
N GLU A 733 32.73 12.65 4.93
CA GLU A 733 32.11 12.29 6.23
C GLU A 733 30.64 12.71 6.33
N LEU A 734 30.27 13.82 5.67
CA LEU A 734 28.87 14.25 5.56
C LEU A 734 28.03 13.25 4.76
N HIS A 735 28.59 12.71 3.68
CA HIS A 735 27.93 11.68 2.88
C HIS A 735 27.79 10.38 3.66
N ASP A 736 28.82 9.94 4.38
CA ASP A 736 28.74 8.76 5.24
C ASP A 736 27.64 8.92 6.31
N ALA A 737 27.54 10.12 6.93
CA ALA A 737 26.51 10.42 7.91
C ALA A 737 25.09 10.37 7.32
N SER A 738 24.87 10.95 6.12
CA SER A 738 23.56 10.95 5.48
C SER A 738 23.16 9.57 4.94
N VAL A 739 24.11 8.74 4.50
CA VAL A 739 23.86 7.34 4.13
C VAL A 739 23.44 6.52 5.36
N VAL A 740 24.00 6.77 6.54
CA VAL A 740 23.53 6.13 7.78
C VAL A 740 22.09 6.54 8.10
N GLY A 741 21.75 7.82 7.94
CA GLY A 741 20.38 8.31 8.06
C GLY A 741 19.40 7.59 7.15
N ASP A 742 19.73 7.51 5.86
CA ASP A 742 18.88 6.89 4.85
C ASP A 742 18.68 5.40 5.11
N THR A 743 19.77 4.66 5.42
CA THR A 743 19.68 3.22 5.74
C THR A 743 18.92 2.92 7.05
N VAL A 744 18.80 3.88 7.97
CA VAL A 744 17.85 3.83 9.10
C VAL A 744 16.42 4.09 8.63
N GLY A 745 16.26 5.05 7.71
CA GLY A 745 15.00 5.45 7.09
C GLY A 745 14.36 4.41 6.18
N ASP A 746 15.13 3.52 5.58
CA ASP A 746 14.67 2.49 4.65
C ASP A 746 13.63 1.54 5.24
N PRO A 747 13.90 0.79 6.33
CA PRO A 747 12.88 -0.05 6.94
C PRO A 747 11.71 0.77 7.50
N PHE A 748 11.93 2.03 7.89
CA PHE A 748 10.87 2.94 8.34
C PHE A 748 9.88 3.24 7.20
N LYS A 749 10.38 3.78 6.08
CA LYS A 749 9.54 4.35 5.01
C LYS A 749 8.98 3.29 4.05
N ASP A 750 9.70 2.20 3.79
CA ASP A 750 9.36 1.25 2.71
C ASP A 750 9.00 -0.15 3.22
N THR A 751 9.12 -0.41 4.53
CA THR A 751 8.61 -1.63 5.15
C THR A 751 7.53 -1.33 6.17
N SER A 752 7.89 -0.78 7.33
CA SER A 752 6.98 -0.69 8.47
C SER A 752 5.84 0.29 8.22
N SER A 753 6.12 1.48 7.67
CA SER A 753 5.09 2.51 7.45
C SER A 753 4.02 2.01 6.48
N VAL A 754 4.45 1.57 5.31
CA VAL A 754 3.57 1.17 4.22
C VAL A 754 2.80 -0.12 4.51
N ALA A 755 3.36 -0.98 5.36
CA ALA A 755 2.73 -2.21 5.78
C ALA A 755 1.52 -1.99 6.73
N LEU A 756 1.48 -0.87 7.45
CA LEU A 756 0.39 -0.59 8.40
C LEU A 756 -0.95 -0.43 7.69
N ASN A 757 -0.96 0.13 6.47
CA ASN A 757 -2.19 0.32 5.70
C ASN A 757 -2.93 -1.01 5.44
N PRO A 758 -2.37 -1.97 4.67
CA PRO A 758 -3.09 -3.21 4.38
C PRO A 758 -3.29 -4.07 5.62
N VAL A 759 -2.50 -3.90 6.70
CA VAL A 759 -2.70 -4.63 7.96
C VAL A 759 -3.91 -4.13 8.72
N ILE A 760 -4.12 -2.81 8.79
CA ILE A 760 -5.32 -2.23 9.41
C ILE A 760 -6.55 -2.74 8.67
N LYS A 761 -6.57 -2.64 7.34
CA LYS A 761 -7.72 -3.08 6.53
C LYS A 761 -7.94 -4.58 6.56
N PHE A 762 -6.87 -5.37 6.46
CA PHE A 762 -6.96 -6.82 6.62
C PHE A 762 -7.56 -7.17 7.97
N THR A 763 -7.07 -6.55 9.05
CA THR A 763 -7.53 -6.84 10.41
C THR A 763 -8.97 -6.40 10.63
N THR A 764 -9.44 -5.32 10.01
CA THR A 764 -10.84 -4.88 10.12
C THR A 764 -11.79 -5.76 9.31
N LEU A 765 -11.43 -6.11 8.06
CA LEU A 765 -12.22 -7.01 7.21
C LEU A 765 -12.28 -8.43 7.76
N PHE A 766 -11.10 -9.02 8.04
CA PHE A 766 -11.04 -10.31 8.70
C PHE A 766 -11.66 -10.25 10.10
N GLY A 767 -11.57 -9.10 10.76
CA GLY A 767 -12.14 -8.84 12.06
C GLY A 767 -13.66 -8.99 12.10
N LEU A 768 -14.37 -8.54 11.06
CA LEU A 768 -15.81 -8.78 10.92
C LEU A 768 -16.11 -10.28 10.95
N LEU A 769 -15.40 -11.05 10.13
CA LEU A 769 -15.53 -12.52 10.09
C LEU A 769 -15.17 -13.16 11.44
N ALA A 770 -14.15 -12.66 12.12
CA ALA A 770 -13.72 -13.16 13.43
C ALA A 770 -14.78 -12.90 14.53
N VAL A 771 -15.43 -11.73 14.52
CA VAL A 771 -16.51 -11.41 15.45
C VAL A 771 -17.73 -12.26 15.18
N GLU A 772 -18.14 -12.40 13.92
CA GLU A 772 -19.28 -13.25 13.55
C GLU A 772 -19.05 -14.71 13.98
N LEU A 773 -17.83 -15.23 13.76
CA LEU A 773 -17.44 -16.56 14.22
C LEU A 773 -17.48 -16.67 15.76
N ALA A 774 -17.00 -15.67 16.48
CA ALA A 774 -17.02 -15.67 17.95
C ALA A 774 -18.47 -15.64 18.49
N VAL A 775 -19.33 -14.80 17.90
CA VAL A 775 -20.73 -14.63 18.31
C VAL A 775 -21.56 -15.87 18.00
N SER A 776 -21.35 -16.50 16.84
CA SER A 776 -22.09 -17.71 16.43
C SER A 776 -21.81 -18.94 17.31
N ILE A 777 -20.58 -19.06 17.85
CA ILE A 777 -20.23 -20.10 18.83
C ILE A 777 -20.91 -19.84 20.19
N GLY A 778 -21.20 -18.58 20.51
CA GLY A 778 -21.86 -18.14 21.73
C GLY A 778 -20.90 -17.96 22.92
N ALA A 779 -21.38 -17.33 23.99
CA ALA A 779 -20.59 -17.13 25.21
C ALA A 779 -20.54 -18.43 26.04
N GLY A 780 -19.37 -19.04 26.14
CA GLY A 780 -19.19 -20.29 26.88
C GLY A 780 -17.73 -20.69 27.09
N LEU A 781 -17.51 -21.80 27.81
CA LEU A 781 -16.17 -22.29 28.14
C LEU A 781 -15.32 -22.54 26.89
N LEU A 782 -15.93 -23.08 25.82
CA LEU A 782 -15.24 -23.32 24.55
C LEU A 782 -14.68 -22.02 23.95
N THR A 783 -15.45 -20.94 23.96
CA THR A 783 -15.05 -19.63 23.42
C THR A 783 -13.85 -19.07 24.16
N TYR A 784 -13.83 -19.15 25.49
CA TYR A 784 -12.68 -18.71 26.29
C TYR A 784 -11.45 -19.63 26.12
N ILE A 785 -11.65 -20.94 25.95
CA ILE A 785 -10.54 -21.86 25.63
C ILE A 785 -9.93 -21.49 24.28
N LEU A 786 -10.76 -21.26 23.25
CA LEU A 786 -10.31 -20.86 21.92
C LEU A 786 -9.61 -19.50 21.96
N ALA A 787 -10.16 -18.52 22.68
CA ALA A 787 -9.53 -17.22 22.91
C ALA A 787 -8.13 -17.38 23.50
N ALA A 788 -7.99 -18.17 24.57
CA ALA A 788 -6.72 -18.43 25.23
C ALA A 788 -5.71 -19.14 24.30
N VAL A 789 -6.17 -20.13 23.51
CA VAL A 789 -5.34 -20.82 22.53
C VAL A 789 -4.86 -19.87 21.44
N PHE A 790 -5.75 -19.07 20.85
CA PHE A 790 -5.39 -18.12 19.80
C PHE A 790 -4.42 -17.05 20.31
N ILE A 791 -4.66 -16.48 21.50
CA ILE A 791 -3.74 -15.53 22.12
C ILE A 791 -2.38 -16.16 22.39
N LEU A 792 -2.32 -17.38 22.91
CA LEU A 792 -1.05 -18.08 23.14
C LEU A 792 -0.28 -18.30 21.83
N VAL A 793 -0.97 -18.71 20.77
CA VAL A 793 -0.35 -18.85 19.44
C VAL A 793 0.14 -17.50 18.91
N ALA A 794 -0.64 -16.43 19.07
CA ALA A 794 -0.22 -15.08 18.70
C ALA A 794 1.05 -14.66 19.47
N CYS A 795 1.09 -14.87 20.79
CA CYS A 795 2.27 -14.61 21.62
C CYS A 795 3.51 -15.42 21.18
N VAL A 796 3.33 -16.67 20.73
CA VAL A 796 4.43 -17.46 20.16
C VAL A 796 4.99 -16.80 18.89
N PHE A 797 4.13 -16.27 18.02
CA PHE A 797 4.58 -15.57 16.81
C PHE A 797 5.18 -14.19 17.09
N VAL A 798 4.66 -13.46 18.09
CA VAL A 798 5.28 -12.25 18.64
C VAL A 798 6.69 -12.54 19.16
N TYR A 799 6.86 -13.61 19.92
CA TYR A 799 8.17 -14.04 20.40
C TYR A 799 9.09 -14.42 19.24
N ARG A 800 8.59 -15.21 18.29
CA ARG A 800 9.36 -15.67 17.12
C ARG A 800 9.76 -14.56 16.17
N SER A 801 8.95 -13.50 16.03
CA SER A 801 9.28 -12.38 15.15
C SER A 801 10.53 -11.64 15.59
N PHE A 802 10.86 -11.68 16.88
CA PHE A 802 12.15 -11.20 17.40
C PHE A 802 13.15 -12.34 17.58
N TYR A 803 12.94 -13.22 18.55
CA TYR A 803 13.94 -14.22 18.97
C TYR A 803 14.26 -15.27 17.91
N GLY A 804 13.29 -15.60 17.05
CA GLY A 804 13.47 -16.53 15.93
C GLY A 804 14.04 -15.88 14.67
N MET A 805 14.21 -14.55 14.69
CA MET A 805 14.75 -13.73 13.62
C MET A 805 15.95 -12.93 14.13
N ARG A 806 16.70 -13.41 15.13
CA ARG A 806 17.93 -12.72 15.55
C ARG A 806 19.07 -13.05 14.60
N ILE A 807 20.06 -12.17 14.56
CA ILE A 807 21.35 -12.48 13.96
C ILE A 807 22.03 -13.50 14.87
N ASP A 808 22.17 -14.74 14.40
CA ASP A 808 22.88 -15.79 15.13
C ASP A 808 24.38 -15.46 15.17
N SER A 809 24.83 -14.79 16.24
CA SER A 809 26.25 -14.69 16.55
C SER A 809 26.70 -16.05 17.07
N THR A 810 27.26 -16.89 16.20
CA THR A 810 27.91 -18.14 16.59
C THR A 810 29.28 -17.91 17.25
N LYS A 811 29.55 -16.70 17.74
CA LYS A 811 30.74 -16.36 18.50
C LYS A 811 30.39 -16.21 19.98
N ASP A 812 31.21 -16.86 20.80
CA ASP A 812 31.08 -17.01 22.24
C ASP A 812 30.69 -15.70 22.96
N PRO A 813 29.83 -15.74 23.99
CA PRO A 813 29.55 -14.59 24.85
C PRO A 813 30.81 -13.97 25.49
N ASP A 814 31.94 -14.70 25.52
CA ASP A 814 33.22 -14.26 26.06
C ASP A 814 34.00 -13.27 25.15
N GLU A 815 33.62 -13.09 23.88
CA GLU A 815 34.30 -12.13 22.98
C GLU A 815 34.03 -10.66 23.35
N PHE A 816 32.92 -10.35 24.04
CA PHE A 816 32.66 -9.01 24.57
C PHE A 816 33.66 -8.59 25.66
N GLY A 817 34.28 -9.56 26.35
CA GLY A 817 35.36 -9.32 27.30
C GLY A 817 36.72 -9.03 26.64
N VAL A 818 36.91 -9.43 25.38
CA VAL A 818 38.16 -9.24 24.63
C VAL A 818 38.19 -7.86 23.96
N VAL A 819 37.07 -7.40 23.38
CA VAL A 819 36.97 -6.05 22.78
C VAL A 819 37.16 -4.94 23.81
N ALA A 820 36.71 -5.15 25.07
CA ALA A 820 36.95 -4.20 26.15
C ALA A 820 38.42 -4.15 26.61
N LYS A 821 39.22 -5.19 26.38
CA LYS A 821 40.65 -5.21 26.71
C LYS A 821 41.51 -4.56 25.64
N GLU A 822 41.14 -4.67 24.36
CA GLU A 822 41.88 -4.01 23.26
C GLU A 822 41.60 -2.50 23.19
N ALA A 823 40.41 -2.05 23.60
CA ALA A 823 40.09 -0.62 23.71
C ALA A 823 40.76 0.09 24.92
N GLY A 824 41.33 -0.67 25.87
CA GLY A 824 41.92 -0.16 27.11
C GLY A 824 43.46 -0.13 27.12
N SER A 825 44.14 -0.53 26.06
CA SER A 825 45.62 -0.61 26.01
C SER A 825 46.28 0.29 24.97
N GLY A 826 45.62 1.38 24.56
CA GLY A 826 46.21 2.47 23.80
C GLY A 826 46.28 3.73 24.65
N SER A 827 47.27 3.81 25.54
CA SER A 827 47.70 5.05 26.20
C SER A 827 48.44 5.96 25.25
#